data_AF-A0A9W8Q7Z2-F1
#
_entry.id   AF-A0A9W8Q7Z2-F1
#
_cell.length_a   1.000
_cell.length_b   1.000
_cell.length_c   1.000
_cell.angle_alpha   90.00
_cell.angle_beta   90.00
_cell.angle_gamma   90.00
#
_symmetry.space_group_name_H-M   'P 1'
#
loop_
_entity.id
_entity.type
_entity.pdbx_description
1 polymer ?
#
loop_
_entity_poly.entity_id
_entity_poly.type
_entity_poly.pdbx_seq_one_letter_code
_entity_poly.pdbx_strand_id
1 'polypeptide(L)'
;MWARGFQLLDQLTPEQLEAGSSLWTHTNNPGGTRDVTQYVSTSSSLTGAITFAVRPSPEHAQEVGYLYRIRTNWAMVDVNLSLENISPYPAQQEQAAVQGIPWGQVLGWYEVRAADLNRVLGAEDPISQLGRFTRNPDFRPDSTDPGGAQPQLAGLQSAVEGRHGSWEAYIGQSAASNLRQYIREHGPQTEAADQTTLSSLDWSAIEIPGHLRTALGQGAASAAQCAMALAAVVVSWKRDELKRSIPWNMVDRRDTTSNFNKKACGRLAAAVKDKADNKEPTVRVCDKPQSGGECITIATPPQSCVSIPSGWNDRASTILIGASAGICQFFGDYNCAGASFHSSFPGNDRLDEFDEGRFDNMISSIRCENTSPETQIERPPVIEITEPDVCIAKPRPLAEILWVMINNIDGESPGDLFGRIDAADDLGSQVIYNVAKDDSVSVEPRDMIELRTSRPLAANGDFVIDLDLWDRDRDASPHDQVSKGKISWKAHDPTNDYDVPIQKEISGEYGKATVDYIVMSSATKAVVQIIMLDGDGEKPADVFGRVRVSSRFVQRDLFNKEGGNSIEVYPDAVIPLSRAIMAVPMLDTLKIHVDLWDHDGDWSSNDQIANGVEEFRPQVSGSEKRVVAGEYGKVEVSVTWGVDKPKGC
;
A
#
# COMPACT_ATOMS: atom_id res chain seq x y z
N MET A 1 -14.74 18.75 11.02
CA MET A 1 -15.69 17.74 10.49
C MET A 1 -15.22 16.39 11.03
N TRP A 2 -16.03 15.47 11.54
CA TRP A 2 -15.48 14.26 12.23
C TRP A 2 -15.37 13.06 11.29
N ALA A 3 -14.51 13.25 10.29
CA ALA A 3 -14.58 12.66 8.95
C ALA A 3 -16.01 12.74 8.33
N ARG A 4 -16.13 12.26 7.10
CA ARG A 4 -17.34 11.57 6.64
C ARG A 4 -16.86 10.18 6.27
N GLY A 5 -17.60 9.15 6.61
CA GLY A 5 -17.08 7.80 6.46
C GLY A 5 -18.15 6.75 6.49
N PHE A 6 -17.95 5.75 5.64
CA PHE A 6 -18.75 4.55 5.48
C PHE A 6 -19.20 3.98 6.83
N GLN A 7 -20.45 4.24 7.19
CA GLN A 7 -21.06 3.76 8.42
C GLN A 7 -21.88 2.51 8.11
N LEU A 8 -21.66 1.45 8.89
CA LEU A 8 -22.21 0.11 8.65
C LEU A 8 -23.71 0.04 9.03
N LEU A 9 -24.57 0.73 8.28
CA LEU A 9 -26.02 0.51 8.36
C LEU A 9 -26.37 -0.85 7.75
N ASP A 10 -27.18 -1.65 8.46
CA ASP A 10 -27.47 -3.02 8.06
C ASP A 10 -28.21 -3.12 6.72
N GLN A 11 -29.07 -2.15 6.39
CA GLN A 11 -29.73 -2.04 5.09
C GLN A 11 -29.81 -0.56 4.67
N LEU A 12 -29.56 -0.29 3.39
CA LEU A 12 -29.86 0.99 2.74
C LEU A 12 -31.07 0.80 1.82
N THR A 13 -32.01 1.75 1.81
CA THR A 13 -33.04 1.80 0.77
C THR A 13 -32.42 2.18 -0.60
N PRO A 14 -33.11 1.96 -1.74
CA PRO A 14 -32.61 2.38 -3.04
C PRO A 14 -32.25 3.87 -3.10
N GLU A 15 -33.03 4.72 -2.44
CA GLU A 15 -32.84 6.17 -2.37
C GLU A 15 -31.62 6.52 -1.50
N GLN A 16 -31.42 5.82 -0.38
CA GLN A 16 -30.23 5.97 0.47
C GLN A 16 -28.96 5.50 -0.22
N LEU A 17 -29.03 4.43 -1.03
CA LEU A 17 -27.90 3.92 -1.81
C LEU A 17 -27.52 4.89 -2.93
N GLU A 18 -28.51 5.42 -3.65
CA GLU A 18 -28.32 6.43 -4.70
C GLU A 18 -27.72 7.72 -4.14
N ALA A 19 -28.31 8.28 -3.07
CA ALA A 19 -27.77 9.44 -2.37
C ALA A 19 -26.37 9.16 -1.76
N GLY A 20 -26.15 7.98 -1.19
CA GLY A 20 -24.88 7.58 -0.59
C GLY A 20 -23.74 7.41 -1.61
N SER A 21 -24.07 7.13 -2.87
CA SER A 21 -23.10 6.92 -3.96
C SER A 21 -22.72 8.19 -4.71
N SER A 22 -23.45 9.30 -4.54
CA SER A 22 -23.17 10.60 -5.15
C SER A 22 -22.02 11.32 -4.43
N LEU A 23 -20.95 11.66 -5.13
CA LEU A 23 -19.79 12.39 -4.59
C LEU A 23 -20.18 13.84 -4.21
N TRP A 24 -21.09 14.46 -4.96
CA TRP A 24 -21.73 15.73 -4.57
C TRP A 24 -22.46 15.62 -3.23
N THR A 25 -23.22 14.55 -3.06
CA THR A 25 -23.99 14.31 -1.83
C THR A 25 -23.08 13.94 -0.66
N HIS A 26 -21.97 13.25 -0.89
CA HIS A 26 -20.92 12.99 0.10
C HIS A 26 -20.32 14.30 0.63
N THR A 27 -19.90 15.20 -0.26
CA THR A 27 -19.16 16.44 0.05
C THR A 27 -20.06 17.57 0.55
N ASN A 28 -21.30 17.66 0.07
CA ASN A 28 -22.24 18.72 0.46
C ASN A 28 -23.19 18.32 1.61
N ASN A 29 -23.48 17.02 1.80
CA ASN A 29 -24.35 16.47 2.86
C ASN A 29 -25.73 17.18 3.01
N PRO A 30 -26.52 17.33 1.92
CA PRO A 30 -27.88 17.89 1.99
C PRO A 30 -28.87 16.89 2.63
N GLY A 31 -28.83 16.74 3.96
CA GLY A 31 -29.82 15.96 4.72
C GLY A 31 -29.29 14.93 5.72
N GLY A 32 -27.97 14.87 5.99
CA GLY A 32 -27.41 13.90 6.95
C GLY A 32 -27.00 12.57 6.33
N THR A 33 -26.51 12.60 5.09
CA THR A 33 -26.10 11.40 4.31
C THR A 33 -24.77 10.78 4.74
N ARG A 34 -24.13 11.29 5.80
CA ARG A 34 -22.88 10.77 6.37
C ARG A 34 -23.00 9.31 6.83
N ASP A 35 -24.19 8.92 7.27
CA ASP A 35 -24.49 7.57 7.76
C ASP A 35 -24.75 6.55 6.63
N VAL A 36 -24.99 7.01 5.39
CA VAL A 36 -25.28 6.15 4.21
C VAL A 36 -24.19 6.19 3.14
N THR A 37 -23.21 7.09 3.26
CA THR A 37 -22.27 7.40 2.18
C THR A 37 -21.27 6.27 1.91
N GLN A 38 -20.98 6.05 0.62
CA GLN A 38 -20.10 4.99 0.13
C GLN A 38 -18.62 5.40 0.05
N TYR A 39 -18.26 6.56 0.61
CA TYR A 39 -16.89 7.10 0.59
C TYR A 39 -16.39 7.40 2.02
N VAL A 40 -15.07 7.45 2.20
CA VAL A 40 -14.40 7.98 3.40
C VAL A 40 -13.54 9.19 3.03
N SER A 41 -13.78 10.33 3.68
CA SER A 41 -13.00 11.57 3.50
C SER A 41 -11.55 11.38 3.94
N THR A 42 -10.61 11.55 3.01
CA THR A 42 -9.19 11.78 3.31
C THR A 42 -8.73 13.08 2.65
N SER A 43 -7.46 13.48 2.79
CA SER A 43 -6.98 14.76 2.26
C SER A 43 -5.47 14.73 2.03
N SER A 44 -5.02 15.41 0.97
CA SER A 44 -3.60 15.75 0.76
C SER A 44 -3.16 16.98 1.57
N SER A 45 -4.11 17.81 2.01
CA SER A 45 -3.88 18.97 2.85
C SER A 45 -3.81 18.55 4.32
N LEU A 46 -2.71 18.84 5.00
CA LEU A 46 -2.55 18.54 6.43
C LEU A 46 -3.62 19.25 7.28
N THR A 47 -3.93 20.50 6.96
CA THR A 47 -5.00 21.27 7.59
C THR A 47 -6.37 20.62 7.34
N GLY A 48 -6.63 20.13 6.12
CA GLY A 48 -7.82 19.34 5.81
C GLY A 48 -7.91 18.09 6.69
N ALA A 49 -6.87 17.25 6.66
CA ALA A 49 -6.82 15.99 7.39
C ALA A 49 -6.94 16.15 8.92
N ILE A 50 -6.31 17.16 9.53
CA ILE A 50 -6.44 17.40 10.99
C ILE A 50 -7.83 17.97 11.32
N THR A 51 -8.41 18.84 10.48
CA THR A 51 -9.81 19.28 10.66
C THR A 51 -10.84 18.19 10.39
N PHE A 52 -10.42 17.02 9.88
CA PHE A 52 -11.18 15.77 9.87
C PHE A 52 -11.03 14.93 11.16
N ALA A 53 -9.92 15.08 11.89
CA ALA A 53 -9.54 14.22 13.01
C ALA A 53 -9.97 14.72 14.40
N VAL A 54 -9.82 16.02 14.72
CA VAL A 54 -9.98 16.55 16.10
C VAL A 54 -11.05 17.63 16.26
N ARG A 55 -11.96 17.48 17.24
CA ARG A 55 -13.13 18.36 17.44
C ARG A 55 -12.74 19.78 17.95
N PRO A 56 -12.85 20.86 17.16
CA PRO A 56 -12.54 22.23 17.57
C PRO A 56 -13.73 22.82 18.35
N SER A 57 -13.97 22.25 19.53
CA SER A 57 -14.82 22.81 20.58
C SER A 57 -14.05 22.73 21.89
N PRO A 58 -14.07 23.77 22.75
CA PRO A 58 -13.40 23.72 24.06
C PRO A 58 -13.82 22.51 24.92
N GLU A 59 -15.06 22.04 24.76
CA GLU A 59 -15.60 20.88 25.48
C GLU A 59 -14.94 19.55 25.09
N HIS A 60 -14.43 19.46 23.85
CA HIS A 60 -13.79 18.27 23.29
C HIS A 60 -12.26 18.45 23.14
N ALA A 61 -11.67 19.52 23.68
CA ALA A 61 -10.27 19.89 23.44
C ALA A 61 -9.25 18.77 23.76
N GLN A 62 -9.57 17.90 24.72
CA GLN A 62 -8.71 16.81 25.18
C GLN A 62 -8.97 15.45 24.50
N GLU A 63 -9.98 15.35 23.62
CA GLU A 63 -10.28 14.11 22.88
C GLU A 63 -9.15 13.78 21.89
N VAL A 64 -8.81 12.49 21.79
CA VAL A 64 -7.81 11.98 20.84
C VAL A 64 -8.49 11.66 19.51
N GLY A 65 -8.13 12.42 18.48
CA GLY A 65 -8.27 12.02 17.09
C GLY A 65 -7.04 11.26 16.61
N TYR A 66 -7.16 10.63 15.45
CA TYR A 66 -6.07 9.91 14.80
C TYR A 66 -5.85 10.46 13.38
N LEU A 67 -4.64 10.91 13.10
CA LEU A 67 -4.22 11.35 11.77
C LEU A 67 -3.50 10.19 11.08
N TYR A 68 -4.22 9.46 10.23
CA TYR A 68 -3.68 8.32 9.48
C TYR A 68 -2.88 8.78 8.25
N ARG A 69 -1.70 8.20 8.04
CA ARG A 69 -0.94 8.29 6.77
C ARG A 69 -1.26 7.06 5.93
N ILE A 70 -1.75 7.27 4.71
CA ILE A 70 -2.40 6.25 3.88
C ILE A 70 -1.74 6.26 2.50
N ARG A 71 -1.42 5.08 1.94
CA ARG A 71 -0.91 4.96 0.56
C ARG A 71 -2.09 5.09 -0.40
N THR A 72 -1.98 5.89 -1.45
CA THR A 72 -3.05 6.00 -2.46
C THR A 72 -3.17 4.71 -3.27
N ASN A 73 -4.41 4.38 -3.66
CA ASN A 73 -4.77 3.33 -4.62
C ASN A 73 -6.04 3.74 -5.38
N TRP A 74 -6.55 2.90 -6.29
CA TRP A 74 -7.69 3.21 -7.17
C TRP A 74 -8.92 3.78 -6.45
N ALA A 75 -9.14 3.39 -5.19
CA ALA A 75 -10.28 3.87 -4.41
C ALA A 75 -10.22 5.39 -4.11
N MET A 76 -9.06 6.03 -4.22
CA MET A 76 -8.86 7.45 -3.91
C MET A 76 -9.26 8.34 -5.08
N VAL A 77 -10.45 8.94 -5.00
CA VAL A 77 -11.00 9.87 -6.00
C VAL A 77 -10.73 11.31 -5.56
N ASP A 78 -10.16 12.13 -6.45
CA ASP A 78 -9.90 13.54 -6.18
C ASP A 78 -11.20 14.34 -6.29
N VAL A 79 -11.65 14.92 -5.17
CA VAL A 79 -12.90 15.69 -5.12
C VAL A 79 -12.84 16.96 -5.98
N ASN A 80 -11.69 17.64 -6.02
CA ASN A 80 -11.55 18.91 -6.71
C ASN A 80 -11.47 18.73 -8.23
N LEU A 81 -10.85 17.67 -8.71
CA LEU A 81 -10.81 17.35 -10.14
C LEU A 81 -12.11 16.68 -10.62
N SER A 82 -12.80 15.93 -9.76
CA SER A 82 -14.09 15.31 -10.11
C SER A 82 -15.28 16.28 -10.07
N LEU A 83 -15.24 17.28 -9.19
CA LEU A 83 -16.29 18.29 -9.02
C LEU A 83 -15.89 19.68 -9.55
N GLU A 84 -14.66 19.87 -10.03
CA GLU A 84 -14.18 21.11 -10.67
C GLU A 84 -14.66 22.39 -9.93
N ASN A 85 -15.31 23.30 -10.66
CA ASN A 85 -15.85 24.56 -10.14
C ASN A 85 -17.11 24.43 -9.26
N ILE A 86 -17.73 23.24 -9.12
CA ILE A 86 -18.80 23.03 -8.15
C ILE A 86 -18.26 22.58 -6.78
N SER A 87 -17.03 22.07 -6.67
CA SER A 87 -16.41 21.55 -5.42
C SER A 87 -16.75 22.43 -4.18
N PRO A 88 -17.43 21.90 -3.14
CA PRO A 88 -17.91 22.72 -2.03
C PRO A 88 -16.80 23.28 -1.11
N TYR A 89 -15.66 22.58 -1.00
CA TYR A 89 -14.61 22.89 -0.02
C TYR A 89 -13.20 22.71 -0.60
N PRO A 90 -12.81 23.41 -1.69
CA PRO A 90 -11.59 23.09 -2.43
C PRO A 90 -10.29 23.18 -1.60
N ALA A 91 -10.25 24.06 -0.61
CA ALA A 91 -9.13 24.18 0.34
C ALA A 91 -8.91 22.93 1.24
N GLN A 92 -9.88 22.02 1.32
CA GLN A 92 -9.71 20.73 2.02
C GLN A 92 -8.92 19.71 1.18
N GLN A 93 -8.73 19.92 -0.13
CA GLN A 93 -8.06 18.99 -1.05
C GLN A 93 -8.49 17.53 -0.79
N GLU A 94 -9.80 17.29 -0.77
CA GLU A 94 -10.37 16.02 -0.32
C GLU A 94 -10.10 14.91 -1.34
N GLN A 95 -9.61 13.78 -0.84
CA GLN A 95 -9.42 12.54 -1.59
C GLN A 95 -10.41 11.53 -1.00
N ALA A 96 -11.52 11.29 -1.71
CA ALA A 96 -12.64 10.50 -1.24
C ALA A 96 -12.41 9.00 -1.53
N ALA A 97 -12.24 8.19 -0.48
CA ALA A 97 -11.93 6.77 -0.60
C ALA A 97 -13.20 5.91 -0.80
N VAL A 98 -13.40 5.43 -2.02
CA VAL A 98 -14.51 4.55 -2.45
C VAL A 98 -14.54 3.23 -1.67
N GLN A 99 -15.70 2.89 -1.11
CA GLN A 99 -15.93 1.74 -0.21
C GLN A 99 -15.05 1.74 1.06
N GLY A 100 -14.47 2.88 1.42
CA GLY A 100 -13.60 3.03 2.58
C GLY A 100 -12.16 2.59 2.33
N ILE A 101 -11.43 2.30 3.41
CA ILE A 101 -9.97 2.18 3.38
C ILE A 101 -9.54 0.85 4.01
N PRO A 102 -8.96 -0.09 3.25
CA PRO A 102 -8.42 -1.33 3.80
C PRO A 102 -7.30 -1.06 4.81
N TRP A 103 -7.25 -1.80 5.91
CA TRP A 103 -6.24 -1.59 6.96
C TRP A 103 -4.79 -1.72 6.43
N GLY A 104 -4.55 -2.65 5.50
CA GLY A 104 -3.24 -2.80 4.84
C GLY A 104 -2.79 -1.58 4.00
N GLN A 105 -3.71 -0.66 3.69
CA GLN A 105 -3.44 0.60 2.98
C GLN A 105 -2.91 1.71 3.90
N VAL A 106 -3.13 1.57 5.21
CA VAL A 106 -2.70 2.52 6.25
C VAL A 106 -1.25 2.23 6.62
N LEU A 107 -0.34 3.20 6.38
CA LEU A 107 1.08 3.11 6.74
C LEU A 107 1.30 3.29 8.25
N GLY A 108 0.44 4.05 8.91
CA GLY A 108 0.52 4.35 10.34
C GLY A 108 -0.32 5.58 10.70
N TRP A 109 -0.19 6.05 11.93
CA TRP A 109 -0.96 7.19 12.45
C TRP A 109 -0.21 8.03 13.48
N TYR A 110 -0.62 9.28 13.62
CA TYR A 110 -0.31 10.14 14.75
C TYR A 110 -1.53 10.24 15.67
N GLU A 111 -1.32 10.29 16.99
CA GLU A 111 -2.33 10.79 17.92
C GLU A 111 -2.34 12.32 17.88
N VAL A 112 -3.54 12.91 17.86
CA VAL A 112 -3.76 14.35 17.74
C VAL A 112 -4.91 14.80 18.66
N ARG A 113 -4.86 16.02 19.21
CA ARG A 113 -5.94 16.59 20.04
C ARG A 113 -6.33 17.98 19.54
N ALA A 114 -7.54 18.42 19.85
CA ALA A 114 -7.99 19.74 19.43
C ALA A 114 -7.35 20.88 20.25
N ALA A 115 -6.89 20.62 21.48
CA ALA A 115 -6.06 21.54 22.26
C ALA A 115 -4.70 21.83 21.58
N ASP A 116 -4.13 20.84 20.88
CA ASP A 116 -2.88 20.99 20.15
C ASP A 116 -3.06 21.74 18.82
N LEU A 117 -4.29 21.87 18.30
CA LEU A 117 -4.56 22.33 16.93
C LEU A 117 -3.92 23.67 16.59
N ASN A 118 -3.98 24.65 17.51
CA ASN A 118 -3.40 25.98 17.29
C ASN A 118 -1.86 26.00 17.43
N ARG A 119 -1.28 25.09 18.24
CA ARG A 119 0.18 24.89 18.33
C ARG A 119 0.70 24.18 17.08
N VAL A 120 -0.07 23.24 16.56
CA VAL A 120 0.24 22.44 15.38
C VAL A 120 0.13 23.27 14.11
N LEU A 121 -1.06 23.81 13.80
CA LEU A 121 -1.28 24.59 12.56
C LEU A 121 -0.65 25.99 12.58
N GLY A 122 -0.10 26.42 13.72
CA GLY A 122 0.57 27.71 13.90
C GLY A 122 2.09 27.62 14.08
N ALA A 123 2.70 26.45 13.84
CA ALA A 123 4.15 26.25 13.82
C ALA A 123 4.66 26.05 12.38
N GLU A 124 5.94 26.33 12.10
CA GLU A 124 6.53 26.15 10.76
C GLU A 124 6.52 24.67 10.30
N ASP A 125 6.73 23.71 11.21
CA ASP A 125 6.48 22.28 10.94
C ASP A 125 5.36 21.71 11.84
N PRO A 126 4.10 21.71 11.38
CA PRO A 126 2.98 21.13 12.10
C PRO A 126 3.13 19.61 12.40
N ILE A 127 3.95 18.86 11.64
CA ILE A 127 4.09 17.42 11.83
C ILE A 127 5.02 17.08 13.00
N SER A 128 6.15 17.78 13.20
CA SER A 128 6.96 17.58 14.42
C SER A 128 6.29 18.10 15.69
N GLN A 129 5.27 18.96 15.55
CA GLN A 129 4.36 19.28 16.66
C GLN A 129 3.38 18.14 17.01
N LEU A 130 3.20 17.12 16.15
CA LEU A 130 2.44 15.92 16.49
C LEU A 130 3.27 14.96 17.35
N GLY A 131 2.58 14.01 17.99
CA GLY A 131 3.24 12.95 18.78
C GLY A 131 4.03 11.95 17.93
N ARG A 132 4.58 10.92 18.58
CA ARG A 132 5.28 9.82 17.91
C ARG A 132 4.40 9.16 16.84
N PHE A 133 4.89 9.08 15.60
CA PHE A 133 4.26 8.28 14.55
C PHE A 133 4.25 6.80 14.93
N THR A 134 3.06 6.18 14.90
CA THR A 134 2.88 4.75 15.14
C THR A 134 2.69 4.06 13.81
N ARG A 135 3.70 3.27 13.39
CA ARG A 135 3.68 2.53 12.12
C ARG A 135 2.75 1.33 12.21
N ASN A 136 2.01 1.06 11.14
CA ASN A 136 1.20 -0.15 11.01
C ASN A 136 2.08 -1.34 10.60
N PRO A 137 2.19 -2.43 11.41
CA PRO A 137 2.91 -3.63 10.99
C PRO A 137 2.23 -4.34 9.81
N ASP A 138 0.90 -4.17 9.70
CA ASP A 138 0.03 -4.83 8.72
C ASP A 138 0.04 -4.10 7.35
N PHE A 139 0.85 -3.03 7.19
CA PHE A 139 0.93 -2.25 5.95
C PHE A 139 1.40 -3.12 4.78
N ARG A 140 0.47 -3.45 3.88
CA ARG A 140 0.62 -4.25 2.66
C ARG A 140 -0.32 -3.63 1.62
N PRO A 141 0.04 -2.46 1.06
CA PRO A 141 -0.88 -1.68 0.27
C PRO A 141 -1.20 -2.34 -1.07
N ASP A 142 -2.42 -2.11 -1.54
CA ASP A 142 -2.75 -2.14 -2.96
C ASP A 142 -1.91 -1.09 -3.70
N SER A 143 -1.32 -1.47 -4.83
CA SER A 143 -0.34 -0.70 -5.58
C SER A 143 -0.85 -0.21 -6.94
N THR A 144 -2.15 -0.30 -7.21
CA THR A 144 -2.79 0.49 -8.28
C THR A 144 -2.55 1.98 -8.06
N ASP A 145 -2.52 2.78 -9.12
CA ASP A 145 -2.50 4.24 -9.01
C ASP A 145 -3.82 4.83 -8.46
N PRO A 146 -3.82 6.06 -7.91
CA PRO A 146 -5.02 6.76 -7.46
C PRO A 146 -6.06 6.92 -8.58
N GLY A 147 -7.34 6.90 -8.20
CA GLY A 147 -8.47 7.12 -9.12
C GLY A 147 -8.50 8.50 -9.76
N GLY A 148 -8.02 9.53 -9.07
CA GLY A 148 -7.92 10.88 -9.64
C GLY A 148 -9.28 11.49 -9.99
N ALA A 149 -9.39 12.13 -11.15
CA ALA A 149 -10.61 12.78 -11.61
C ALA A 149 -11.66 11.77 -12.11
N GLN A 150 -12.84 11.75 -11.50
CA GLN A 150 -13.94 10.83 -11.82
C GLN A 150 -15.29 11.59 -11.88
N PRO A 151 -15.50 12.45 -12.91
CA PRO A 151 -16.69 13.31 -13.01
C PRO A 151 -18.02 12.54 -13.08
N GLN A 152 -18.02 11.29 -13.54
CA GLN A 152 -19.18 10.40 -13.56
C GLN A 152 -19.68 10.01 -12.16
N LEU A 153 -18.87 10.20 -11.12
CA LEU A 153 -19.24 9.97 -9.71
C LEU A 153 -19.88 11.19 -9.04
N ALA A 154 -19.90 12.36 -9.70
CA ALA A 154 -20.51 13.58 -9.15
C ALA A 154 -21.96 13.33 -8.70
N GLY A 155 -22.75 12.60 -9.49
CA GLY A 155 -24.08 12.15 -9.10
C GLY A 155 -25.07 13.29 -8.88
N LEU A 156 -25.12 14.23 -9.83
CA LEU A 156 -26.07 15.35 -9.86
C LEU A 156 -27.34 14.98 -10.61
N GLN A 157 -28.49 15.40 -10.09
CA GLN A 157 -29.81 15.22 -10.74
C GLN A 157 -30.25 16.42 -11.60
N SER A 158 -29.53 17.55 -11.51
CA SER A 158 -29.75 18.75 -12.31
C SER A 158 -28.44 19.52 -12.46
N ALA A 159 -28.34 20.37 -13.50
CA ALA A 159 -27.23 21.32 -13.64
C ALA A 159 -27.15 22.28 -12.44
N VAL A 160 -25.97 22.84 -12.20
CA VAL A 160 -25.73 23.88 -11.19
C VAL A 160 -25.70 25.23 -11.90
N GLU A 161 -26.56 26.16 -11.50
CA GLU A 161 -26.74 27.44 -12.19
C GLU A 161 -25.43 28.25 -12.27
N GLY A 162 -25.06 28.65 -13.49
CA GLY A 162 -23.86 29.45 -13.76
C GLY A 162 -22.52 28.70 -13.61
N ARG A 163 -22.53 27.35 -13.59
CA ARG A 163 -21.32 26.52 -13.50
C ARG A 163 -21.37 25.39 -14.53
N HIS A 164 -20.22 25.12 -15.15
CA HIS A 164 -20.04 24.16 -16.24
C HIS A 164 -18.81 23.28 -16.01
N GLY A 165 -18.77 22.06 -16.55
CA GLY A 165 -17.65 21.15 -16.34
C GLY A 165 -17.88 19.71 -16.79
N SER A 166 -16.87 18.85 -16.68
CA SER A 166 -16.90 17.47 -17.20
C SER A 166 -18.00 16.61 -16.56
N TRP A 167 -18.45 16.98 -15.36
CA TRP A 167 -19.58 16.38 -14.64
C TRP A 167 -20.94 16.61 -15.30
N GLU A 168 -21.09 17.60 -16.19
CA GLU A 168 -22.37 17.89 -16.87
C GLU A 168 -22.86 16.75 -17.77
N ALA A 169 -21.93 16.00 -18.38
CA ALA A 169 -22.25 14.83 -19.22
C ALA A 169 -22.95 13.69 -18.44
N TYR A 170 -22.93 13.74 -17.10
CA TYR A 170 -23.44 12.70 -16.21
C TYR A 170 -24.68 13.14 -15.40
N ILE A 171 -25.24 14.31 -15.67
CA ILE A 171 -26.45 14.81 -15.01
C ILE A 171 -27.64 13.87 -15.25
N GLY A 172 -28.35 13.51 -14.18
CA GLY A 172 -29.53 12.64 -14.22
C GLY A 172 -29.21 11.14 -14.38
N GLN A 173 -27.94 10.76 -14.44
CA GLN A 173 -27.53 9.35 -14.35
C GLN A 173 -27.62 8.85 -12.90
N SER A 174 -27.69 7.53 -12.71
CA SER A 174 -27.69 6.92 -11.36
C SER A 174 -26.27 6.88 -10.80
N ALA A 175 -26.04 7.62 -9.73
CA ALA A 175 -24.80 7.62 -8.96
C ALA A 175 -24.48 6.23 -8.40
N ALA A 176 -25.48 5.46 -7.97
CA ALA A 176 -25.27 4.07 -7.53
C ALA A 176 -24.85 3.16 -8.69
N SER A 177 -25.27 3.44 -9.93
CA SER A 177 -24.88 2.68 -11.11
C SER A 177 -23.47 3.04 -11.57
N ASN A 178 -23.14 4.34 -11.62
CA ASN A 178 -21.83 4.85 -12.00
C ASN A 178 -20.74 4.45 -10.98
N LEU A 179 -21.03 4.53 -9.68
CA LEU A 179 -20.11 4.07 -8.64
C LEU A 179 -19.88 2.54 -8.71
N ARG A 180 -20.92 1.74 -8.94
CA ARG A 180 -20.78 0.30 -9.18
C ARG A 180 -19.99 -0.01 -10.45
N GLN A 181 -20.09 0.80 -11.49
CA GLN A 181 -19.31 0.65 -12.71
C GLN A 181 -17.83 0.95 -12.45
N TYR A 182 -17.54 2.10 -11.85
CA TYR A 182 -16.20 2.50 -11.44
C TYR A 182 -15.48 1.41 -10.62
N ILE A 183 -16.17 0.83 -9.63
CA ILE A 183 -15.65 -0.26 -8.77
C ILE A 183 -15.38 -1.55 -9.57
N ARG A 184 -16.14 -1.85 -10.63
CA ARG A 184 -15.89 -3.02 -11.50
C ARG A 184 -14.74 -2.81 -12.46
N GLU A 185 -14.48 -1.57 -12.88
CA GLU A 185 -13.43 -1.23 -13.83
C GLU A 185 -12.07 -1.10 -13.14
N HIS A 186 -12.03 -0.37 -12.02
CA HIS A 186 -10.79 0.01 -11.34
C HIS A 186 -10.48 -0.85 -10.10
N GLY A 187 -11.49 -1.52 -9.53
CA GLY A 187 -11.33 -2.32 -8.31
C GLY A 187 -10.68 -3.70 -8.56
N PRO A 188 -10.28 -4.39 -7.48
CA PRO A 188 -9.62 -5.69 -7.60
C PRO A 188 -10.58 -6.72 -8.20
N GLN A 189 -10.25 -7.19 -9.40
CA GLN A 189 -11.06 -8.15 -10.15
C GLN A 189 -11.28 -9.44 -9.34
N THR A 190 -12.54 -9.86 -9.25
CA THR A 190 -12.96 -11.07 -8.53
C THR A 190 -13.35 -12.14 -9.55
N GLU A 191 -12.99 -13.40 -9.29
CA GLU A 191 -13.28 -14.47 -10.24
C GLU A 191 -14.80 -14.66 -10.39
N ALA A 192 -15.31 -14.63 -11.62
CA ALA A 192 -16.75 -14.70 -11.88
C ALA A 192 -17.41 -16.00 -11.35
N ALA A 193 -16.62 -17.07 -11.21
CA ALA A 193 -17.03 -18.31 -10.56
C ALA A 193 -17.28 -18.13 -9.05
N ASP A 194 -16.48 -17.31 -8.36
CA ASP A 194 -16.69 -16.96 -6.95
C ASP A 194 -18.00 -16.18 -6.80
N GLN A 195 -18.23 -15.15 -7.63
CA GLN A 195 -19.48 -14.35 -7.60
C GLN A 195 -20.72 -15.21 -7.86
N THR A 196 -20.64 -16.12 -8.84
CA THR A 196 -21.72 -17.06 -9.17
C THR A 196 -21.99 -18.04 -8.03
N THR A 197 -20.95 -18.44 -7.29
CA THR A 197 -21.10 -19.28 -6.11
C THR A 197 -21.73 -18.50 -4.96
N LEU A 198 -21.24 -17.28 -4.68
CA LEU A 198 -21.73 -16.42 -3.61
C LEU A 198 -23.20 -16.02 -3.78
N SER A 199 -23.65 -15.74 -5.00
CA SER A 199 -25.06 -15.42 -5.29
C SER A 199 -25.99 -16.63 -5.18
N SER A 200 -25.45 -17.86 -5.27
CA SER A 200 -26.23 -19.11 -5.17
C SER A 200 -26.42 -19.65 -3.75
N LEU A 201 -25.74 -19.08 -2.74
CA LEU A 201 -25.72 -19.58 -1.36
C LEU A 201 -26.83 -18.96 -0.50
N ASP A 202 -27.36 -19.74 0.45
CA ASP A 202 -28.34 -19.24 1.42
C ASP A 202 -27.65 -18.51 2.58
N TRP A 203 -27.70 -17.18 2.54
CA TRP A 203 -27.13 -16.30 3.54
C TRP A 203 -28.02 -16.06 4.77
N SER A 204 -29.16 -16.76 4.90
CA SER A 204 -30.03 -16.64 6.09
C SER A 204 -29.40 -17.29 7.33
N ALA A 205 -28.61 -18.36 7.15
CA ALA A 205 -27.95 -19.09 8.23
C ALA A 205 -26.66 -18.43 8.76
N ILE A 206 -26.33 -17.21 8.32
CA ILE A 206 -25.04 -16.56 8.59
C ILE A 206 -25.21 -15.09 9.01
N GLU A 207 -24.65 -14.74 10.17
CA GLU A 207 -24.60 -13.36 10.68
C GLU A 207 -23.54 -12.50 9.95
N ILE A 208 -23.96 -11.91 8.83
CA ILE A 208 -23.26 -10.78 8.18
C ILE A 208 -24.15 -9.54 8.06
N PRO A 209 -23.55 -8.33 8.02
CA PRO A 209 -24.26 -7.07 7.71
C PRO A 209 -25.09 -7.18 6.42
N GLY A 210 -26.31 -6.64 6.44
CA GLY A 210 -27.26 -6.82 5.34
C GLY A 210 -26.81 -6.22 4.00
N HIS A 211 -26.08 -5.10 3.99
CA HIS A 211 -25.53 -4.52 2.77
C HIS A 211 -24.48 -5.43 2.10
N LEU A 212 -23.66 -6.16 2.89
CA LEU A 212 -22.75 -7.18 2.35
C LEU A 212 -23.56 -8.37 1.80
N ARG A 213 -24.58 -8.83 2.53
CA ARG A 213 -25.49 -9.90 2.06
C ARG A 213 -26.14 -9.55 0.72
N THR A 214 -26.54 -8.29 0.51
CA THR A 214 -27.08 -7.81 -0.77
C THR A 214 -26.04 -7.82 -1.88
N ALA A 215 -24.81 -7.33 -1.64
CA ALA A 215 -23.75 -7.31 -2.65
C ALA A 215 -23.31 -8.73 -3.06
N LEU A 216 -23.22 -9.65 -2.09
CA LEU A 216 -22.86 -11.06 -2.29
C LEU A 216 -24.00 -11.81 -3.02
N GLY A 217 -25.24 -11.65 -2.56
CA GLY A 217 -26.43 -12.25 -3.17
C GLY A 217 -26.69 -11.78 -4.61
N GLN A 218 -26.22 -10.57 -4.97
CA GLN A 218 -26.29 -10.03 -6.33
C GLN A 218 -25.08 -10.42 -7.21
N GLY A 219 -24.09 -11.17 -6.69
CA GLY A 219 -22.89 -11.54 -7.44
C GLY A 219 -22.03 -10.34 -7.87
N ALA A 220 -22.03 -9.28 -7.06
CA ALA A 220 -21.42 -7.99 -7.37
C ALA A 220 -20.56 -7.43 -6.22
N ALA A 221 -20.07 -8.30 -5.33
CA ALA A 221 -19.28 -7.89 -4.17
C ALA A 221 -17.81 -7.64 -4.56
N SER A 222 -17.24 -6.50 -4.21
CA SER A 222 -15.80 -6.27 -4.39
C SER A 222 -14.97 -7.23 -3.53
N ALA A 223 -13.69 -7.43 -3.86
CA ALA A 223 -12.79 -8.25 -3.05
C ALA A 223 -12.73 -7.76 -1.58
N ALA A 224 -12.82 -6.44 -1.36
CA ALA A 224 -12.91 -5.84 -0.03
C ALA A 224 -14.23 -6.18 0.68
N GLN A 225 -15.37 -6.17 -0.02
CA GLN A 225 -16.66 -6.62 0.54
C GLN A 225 -16.66 -8.12 0.89
N CYS A 226 -16.04 -8.96 0.06
CA CYS A 226 -15.82 -10.38 0.38
C CYS A 226 -14.89 -10.56 1.60
N ALA A 227 -13.84 -9.75 1.73
CA ALA A 227 -12.93 -9.80 2.88
C ALA A 227 -13.61 -9.32 4.18
N MET A 228 -14.40 -8.24 4.12
CA MET A 228 -15.21 -7.77 5.26
C MET A 228 -16.26 -8.79 5.66
N ALA A 229 -16.92 -9.44 4.69
CA ALA A 229 -17.87 -10.51 4.97
C ALA A 229 -17.18 -11.73 5.58
N LEU A 230 -16.01 -12.15 5.07
CA LEU A 230 -15.22 -13.25 5.65
C LEU A 230 -14.77 -12.94 7.09
N ALA A 231 -14.35 -11.70 7.37
CA ALA A 231 -14.03 -11.26 8.73
C ALA A 231 -15.26 -11.25 9.65
N ALA A 232 -16.41 -10.73 9.18
CA ALA A 232 -17.67 -10.75 9.92
C ALA A 232 -18.16 -12.18 10.20
N VAL A 233 -18.03 -13.09 9.23
CA VAL A 233 -18.28 -14.53 9.37
C VAL A 233 -17.41 -15.11 10.50
N VAL A 234 -16.08 -14.95 10.43
CA VAL A 234 -15.14 -15.45 11.46
C VAL A 234 -15.42 -14.85 12.84
N VAL A 235 -15.80 -13.57 12.92
CA VAL A 235 -16.13 -12.89 14.19
C VAL A 235 -17.48 -13.32 14.75
N SER A 236 -18.50 -13.57 13.91
CA SER A 236 -19.78 -14.13 14.35
C SER A 236 -19.60 -15.51 14.97
N TRP A 237 -18.65 -16.30 14.45
CA TRP A 237 -18.30 -17.63 14.97
C TRP A 237 -17.50 -17.57 16.29
N LYS A 238 -17.15 -16.37 16.78
CA LYS A 238 -16.63 -16.14 18.15
C LYS A 238 -17.71 -15.65 19.14
N ARG A 239 -19.00 -15.67 18.78
CA ARG A 239 -20.10 -15.31 19.70
C ARG A 239 -20.71 -16.50 20.44
N ASP A 240 -19.93 -17.03 21.35
CA ASP A 240 -20.39 -17.08 22.74
C ASP A 240 -19.30 -16.47 23.64
N GLU A 241 -19.64 -16.14 24.89
CA GLU A 241 -18.75 -15.56 25.92
C GLU A 241 -18.08 -14.18 25.65
N LEU A 242 -18.32 -13.53 24.50
CA LEU A 242 -17.76 -12.22 24.11
C LEU A 242 -18.27 -11.00 24.94
N LYS A 243 -18.44 -11.16 26.26
CA LYS A 243 -18.95 -10.15 27.22
C LYS A 243 -18.21 -10.08 28.56
N ARG A 244 -17.31 -11.01 28.92
CA ARG A 244 -16.53 -10.94 30.19
C ARG A 244 -15.08 -11.38 30.01
N SER A 245 -14.18 -10.67 30.70
CA SER A 245 -12.76 -10.97 30.92
C SER A 245 -11.89 -11.32 29.71
N ILE A 246 -11.21 -10.31 29.13
CA ILE A 246 -9.74 -10.24 28.94
C ILE A 246 -9.39 -8.82 28.41
N PRO A 247 -8.26 -8.20 28.81
CA PRO A 247 -7.85 -6.88 28.28
C PRO A 247 -7.30 -6.94 26.84
N TRP A 248 -7.39 -5.82 26.13
CA TRP A 248 -7.10 -5.69 24.67
C TRP A 248 -5.61 -5.83 24.25
N ASN A 249 -4.72 -6.26 25.14
CA ASN A 249 -3.27 -6.28 24.91
C ASN A 249 -2.64 -7.69 24.73
N MET A 250 -3.44 -8.76 24.67
CA MET A 250 -2.95 -10.15 24.57
C MET A 250 -3.65 -11.03 23.51
N VAL A 251 -4.27 -10.44 22.49
CA VAL A 251 -4.76 -11.18 21.31
C VAL A 251 -3.86 -10.87 20.12
N ASP A 252 -2.99 -11.82 19.75
CA ASP A 252 -2.04 -11.66 18.66
C ASP A 252 -2.74 -11.59 17.29
N ARG A 253 -2.29 -10.69 16.40
CA ARG A 253 -2.98 -10.33 15.14
C ARG A 253 -2.53 -11.12 13.90
N ARG A 254 -1.76 -12.20 14.08
CA ARG A 254 -1.01 -12.86 12.98
C ARG A 254 -1.85 -13.43 11.83
N ASP A 255 -3.09 -13.87 12.09
CA ASP A 255 -3.90 -14.71 11.18
C ASP A 255 -4.66 -13.95 10.07
N THR A 256 -4.06 -12.88 9.51
CA THR A 256 -4.63 -12.08 8.40
C THR A 256 -3.70 -11.95 7.17
N THR A 257 -2.55 -12.63 7.19
CA THR A 257 -1.34 -12.17 6.48
C THR A 257 -0.97 -12.95 5.21
N SER A 258 -1.69 -14.02 4.82
CA SER A 258 -1.46 -14.77 3.57
C SER A 258 -2.57 -14.55 2.52
N ASN A 259 -2.23 -13.86 1.42
CA ASN A 259 -2.91 -13.89 0.11
C ASN A 259 -4.41 -13.50 0.05
N PHE A 260 -4.98 -12.93 1.12
CA PHE A 260 -6.44 -12.77 1.26
C PHE A 260 -7.11 -11.91 0.17
N ASN A 261 -6.53 -10.77 -0.22
CA ASN A 261 -7.21 -9.83 -1.13
C ASN A 261 -7.47 -10.37 -2.55
N LYS A 262 -6.72 -11.37 -3.05
CA LYS A 262 -6.91 -11.89 -4.42
C LYS A 262 -7.93 -13.04 -4.52
N LYS A 263 -8.29 -13.70 -3.42
CA LYS A 263 -9.27 -14.82 -3.41
C LYS A 263 -10.24 -14.75 -2.21
N ALA A 264 -10.52 -13.54 -1.71
CA ALA A 264 -11.44 -13.32 -0.60
C ALA A 264 -12.83 -13.92 -0.87
N CYS A 265 -13.33 -13.76 -2.10
CA CYS A 265 -14.65 -14.24 -2.50
C CYS A 265 -14.72 -15.77 -2.55
N GLY A 266 -13.74 -16.46 -3.15
CA GLY A 266 -13.68 -17.93 -3.16
C GLY A 266 -13.44 -18.55 -1.78
N ARG A 267 -12.60 -17.94 -0.94
CA ARG A 267 -12.42 -18.36 0.47
C ARG A 267 -13.73 -18.21 1.26
N LEU A 268 -14.46 -17.11 1.08
CA LEU A 268 -15.78 -16.91 1.67
C LEU A 268 -16.81 -17.93 1.15
N ALA A 269 -16.88 -18.16 -0.16
CA ALA A 269 -17.80 -19.12 -0.78
C ALA A 269 -17.57 -20.55 -0.25
N ALA A 270 -16.30 -20.95 -0.08
CA ALA A 270 -15.94 -22.22 0.53
C ALA A 270 -16.37 -22.31 2.00
N ALA A 271 -16.06 -21.29 2.81
CA ALA A 271 -16.38 -21.24 4.24
C ALA A 271 -17.90 -21.31 4.51
N VAL A 272 -18.68 -20.60 3.69
CA VAL A 272 -20.15 -20.57 3.76
C VAL A 272 -20.74 -21.92 3.38
N LYS A 273 -20.28 -22.50 2.26
CA LYS A 273 -20.75 -23.79 1.76
C LYS A 273 -20.43 -24.96 2.70
N ASP A 274 -19.23 -24.97 3.28
CA ASP A 274 -18.80 -26.02 4.20
C ASP A 274 -19.71 -26.12 5.45
N LYS A 275 -20.14 -24.95 5.95
CA LYS A 275 -21.06 -24.84 7.08
C LYS A 275 -22.53 -25.08 6.69
N ALA A 276 -22.97 -24.63 5.53
CA ALA A 276 -24.32 -24.90 5.01
C ALA A 276 -24.56 -26.41 4.75
N ASP A 277 -23.53 -27.13 4.29
CA ASP A 277 -23.56 -28.58 4.08
C ASP A 277 -23.45 -29.39 5.40
N ASN A 278 -23.23 -28.76 6.56
CA ASN A 278 -23.08 -29.39 7.89
C ASN A 278 -22.04 -30.55 7.93
N LYS A 279 -20.84 -30.33 7.38
CA LYS A 279 -19.78 -31.36 7.35
C LYS A 279 -19.03 -31.51 8.67
N GLU A 280 -18.60 -32.74 8.94
CA GLU A 280 -17.74 -33.10 10.07
C GLU A 280 -16.46 -32.22 10.11
N PRO A 281 -15.97 -31.86 11.31
CA PRO A 281 -14.71 -31.11 11.45
C PRO A 281 -13.56 -31.91 10.82
N THR A 282 -12.88 -31.29 9.87
CA THR A 282 -11.78 -31.89 9.12
C THR A 282 -10.60 -30.93 8.96
N VAL A 283 -9.41 -31.50 8.86
CA VAL A 283 -8.19 -30.80 8.45
C VAL A 283 -7.57 -31.56 7.28
N ARG A 284 -7.30 -30.87 6.17
CA ARG A 284 -6.58 -31.43 5.02
C ARG A 284 -5.12 -31.04 5.10
N VAL A 285 -4.23 -32.03 5.18
CA VAL A 285 -2.77 -31.80 5.11
C VAL A 285 -2.25 -32.16 3.72
N CYS A 286 -1.23 -31.46 3.23
CA CYS A 286 -0.63 -31.69 1.92
C CYS A 286 0.91 -31.73 1.99
N ASP A 287 1.54 -32.50 1.11
CA ASP A 287 2.99 -32.79 1.13
C ASP A 287 3.87 -31.70 0.48
N LYS A 288 3.25 -30.62 0.01
CA LYS A 288 3.91 -29.47 -0.59
C LYS A 288 3.22 -28.16 -0.23
N PRO A 289 3.97 -27.05 -0.18
CA PRO A 289 3.41 -25.71 -0.03
C PRO A 289 2.33 -25.40 -1.08
N GLN A 290 1.42 -24.50 -0.73
CA GLN A 290 0.30 -24.04 -1.57
C GLN A 290 -0.64 -25.17 -2.05
N SER A 291 -0.67 -26.33 -1.36
CA SER A 291 -1.30 -27.57 -1.83
C SER A 291 -0.81 -28.08 -3.19
N GLY A 292 0.43 -27.77 -3.59
CA GLY A 292 1.02 -28.15 -4.89
C GLY A 292 1.41 -29.63 -5.06
N GLY A 293 0.84 -30.53 -4.27
CA GLY A 293 1.26 -31.93 -4.13
C GLY A 293 0.12 -32.89 -3.82
N GLU A 294 0.42 -34.02 -3.20
CA GLU A 294 -0.62 -34.90 -2.65
C GLU A 294 -1.24 -34.27 -1.39
N CYS A 295 -2.44 -34.72 -1.02
CA CYS A 295 -3.13 -34.29 0.18
C CYS A 295 -3.97 -35.43 0.78
N ILE A 296 -4.10 -35.48 2.11
CA ILE A 296 -5.12 -36.28 2.81
C ILE A 296 -6.02 -35.41 3.66
N THR A 297 -7.30 -35.76 3.74
CA THR A 297 -8.26 -35.16 4.68
C THR A 297 -8.37 -36.04 5.91
N ILE A 298 -8.16 -35.45 7.08
CA ILE A 298 -8.22 -36.08 8.39
C ILE A 298 -9.47 -35.56 9.10
N ALA A 299 -10.34 -36.47 9.55
CA ALA A 299 -11.44 -36.10 10.45
C ALA A 299 -10.87 -35.80 11.84
N THR A 300 -11.31 -34.70 12.44
CA THR A 300 -10.80 -34.20 13.73
C THR A 300 -11.96 -34.04 14.73
N PRO A 301 -12.44 -35.13 15.35
CA PRO A 301 -13.55 -35.08 16.30
C PRO A 301 -13.26 -34.13 17.46
N PRO A 302 -14.26 -33.40 17.99
CA PRO A 302 -14.05 -32.33 18.96
C PRO A 302 -13.22 -32.74 20.18
N GLN A 303 -12.20 -31.95 20.51
CA GLN A 303 -11.27 -32.16 21.65
C GLN A 303 -10.49 -33.49 21.64
N SER A 304 -10.63 -34.33 20.61
CA SER A 304 -9.85 -35.55 20.46
C SER A 304 -8.46 -35.24 19.88
N CYS A 305 -7.44 -35.97 20.34
CA CYS A 305 -6.15 -35.98 19.68
C CYS A 305 -6.17 -37.01 18.55
N VAL A 306 -5.92 -36.57 17.32
CA VAL A 306 -5.84 -37.41 16.13
C VAL A 306 -4.40 -37.44 15.64
N SER A 307 -3.83 -38.63 15.55
CA SER A 307 -2.49 -38.82 14.99
C SER A 307 -2.53 -38.74 13.47
N ILE A 308 -1.50 -38.16 12.85
CA ILE A 308 -1.31 -38.24 11.40
C ILE A 308 -1.09 -39.73 11.04
N PRO A 309 -1.72 -40.27 9.97
CA PRO A 309 -1.45 -41.63 9.52
C PRO A 309 0.05 -41.84 9.26
N SER A 310 0.61 -43.00 9.62
CA SER A 310 2.08 -43.21 9.60
C SER A 310 2.74 -43.09 8.22
N GLY A 311 1.98 -43.23 7.12
CA GLY A 311 2.47 -42.94 5.76
C GLY A 311 2.54 -41.45 5.40
N TRP A 312 2.08 -40.58 6.30
CA TRP A 312 1.91 -39.12 6.17
C TRP A 312 2.54 -38.31 7.31
N ASN A 313 3.05 -39.00 8.34
CA ASN A 313 3.78 -38.38 9.44
C ASN A 313 4.98 -37.59 8.90
N ASP A 314 5.23 -36.41 9.46
CA ASP A 314 6.40 -35.60 9.10
C ASP A 314 6.46 -35.24 7.60
N ARG A 315 5.27 -35.01 6.99
CA ARG A 315 5.13 -34.57 5.59
C ARG A 315 4.33 -33.30 5.37
N ALA A 316 3.74 -32.71 6.40
CA ALA A 316 2.87 -31.56 6.20
C ALA A 316 3.67 -30.29 5.85
N SER A 317 3.54 -29.81 4.61
CA SER A 317 3.99 -28.48 4.17
C SER A 317 2.84 -27.49 3.96
N THR A 318 1.60 -27.98 4.07
CA THR A 318 0.37 -27.18 4.06
C THR A 318 -0.66 -27.85 4.96
N ILE A 319 -1.35 -27.05 5.76
CA ILE A 319 -2.50 -27.44 6.57
C ILE A 319 -3.69 -26.57 6.18
N LEU A 320 -4.81 -27.17 5.77
CA LEU A 320 -6.06 -26.48 5.48
C LEU A 320 -7.14 -26.93 6.46
N ILE A 321 -7.69 -26.00 7.21
CA ILE A 321 -8.64 -26.27 8.30
C ILE A 321 -10.06 -26.05 7.78
N GLY A 322 -10.96 -27.00 7.98
CA GLY A 322 -12.38 -26.88 7.62
C GLY A 322 -13.11 -25.86 8.51
N ALA A 323 -14.17 -25.22 8.00
CA ALA A 323 -14.84 -24.14 8.72
C ALA A 323 -15.56 -24.62 10.00
N SER A 324 -15.89 -25.91 10.07
CA SER A 324 -16.47 -26.58 11.23
C SER A 324 -15.45 -27.05 12.28
N ALA A 325 -14.13 -26.96 12.02
CA ALA A 325 -13.08 -27.49 12.89
C ALA A 325 -12.55 -26.49 13.96
N GLY A 326 -12.97 -25.22 13.93
CA GLY A 326 -12.63 -24.24 14.97
C GLY A 326 -11.16 -23.81 14.96
N ILE A 327 -10.50 -23.92 16.13
CA ILE A 327 -9.05 -23.71 16.27
C ILE A 327 -8.39 -25.07 16.41
N CYS A 328 -7.40 -25.37 15.57
CA CYS A 328 -6.65 -26.62 15.65
C CYS A 328 -5.22 -26.38 16.12
N GLN A 329 -4.80 -27.15 17.11
CA GLN A 329 -3.42 -27.22 17.58
C GLN A 329 -2.71 -28.37 16.86
N PHE A 330 -1.55 -28.07 16.28
CA PHE A 330 -0.73 -28.98 15.49
C PHE A 330 0.54 -29.30 16.26
N PHE A 331 0.95 -30.57 16.30
CA PHE A 331 1.97 -31.09 17.20
C PHE A 331 3.09 -31.81 16.46
N GLY A 332 4.32 -31.57 16.91
CA GLY A 332 5.53 -32.21 16.41
C GLY A 332 5.59 -33.71 16.71
N ASP A 333 5.09 -34.13 17.88
CA ASP A 333 5.08 -35.54 18.29
C ASP A 333 3.68 -36.17 18.19
N TYR A 334 3.64 -37.51 18.20
CA TYR A 334 2.42 -38.28 18.38
C TYR A 334 1.75 -38.02 19.73
N ASN A 335 0.44 -38.28 19.81
CA ASN A 335 -0.39 -38.12 21.02
C ASN A 335 -0.50 -36.69 21.55
N CYS A 336 -0.36 -35.69 20.68
CA CYS A 336 -0.49 -34.26 20.97
C CYS A 336 0.52 -33.78 22.03
N ALA A 337 1.79 -34.06 21.75
CA ALA A 337 2.95 -33.71 22.56
C ALA A 337 4.01 -32.94 21.74
N GLY A 338 5.07 -32.48 22.42
CA GLY A 338 6.19 -31.79 21.77
C GLY A 338 5.92 -30.33 21.44
N ALA A 339 6.70 -29.80 20.50
CA ALA A 339 6.47 -28.45 19.95
C ALA A 339 5.10 -28.39 19.28
N SER A 340 4.39 -27.27 19.43
CA SER A 340 3.08 -27.09 18.80
C SER A 340 2.74 -25.63 18.53
N PHE A 341 1.81 -25.43 17.59
CA PHE A 341 1.22 -24.12 17.29
C PHE A 341 -0.29 -24.26 17.08
N HIS A 342 -1.01 -23.14 17.20
CA HIS A 342 -2.44 -23.05 16.90
C HIS A 342 -2.64 -22.38 15.53
N SER A 343 -3.62 -22.86 14.76
CA SER A 343 -4.09 -22.21 13.53
C SER A 343 -5.60 -22.37 13.43
N SER A 344 -6.26 -21.45 12.71
CA SER A 344 -7.70 -21.42 12.51
C SER A 344 -8.04 -21.39 11.01
N PHE A 345 -9.31 -21.55 10.62
CA PHE A 345 -9.72 -21.45 9.20
C PHE A 345 -9.14 -20.18 8.55
N PRO A 346 -8.45 -20.25 7.40
CA PRO A 346 -8.39 -21.38 6.46
C PRO A 346 -7.26 -22.41 6.70
N GLY A 347 -6.42 -22.21 7.72
CA GLY A 347 -5.16 -22.91 7.91
C GLY A 347 -3.96 -22.12 7.37
N ASN A 348 -2.83 -22.82 7.17
CA ASN A 348 -1.56 -22.26 6.71
C ASN A 348 -1.08 -23.02 5.45
N ASP A 349 -0.91 -22.29 4.35
CA ASP A 349 -0.48 -22.81 3.06
C ASP A 349 1.03 -22.74 2.79
N ARG A 350 1.84 -22.28 3.76
CA ARG A 350 3.31 -22.23 3.72
C ARG A 350 3.91 -22.59 5.09
N LEU A 351 3.90 -23.87 5.46
CA LEU A 351 4.59 -24.29 6.69
C LEU A 351 6.12 -24.11 6.58
N ASP A 352 6.65 -24.14 5.36
CA ASP A 352 8.04 -23.86 5.00
C ASP A 352 8.48 -22.40 5.25
N GLU A 353 7.54 -21.47 5.39
CA GLU A 353 7.79 -20.06 5.76
C GLU A 353 7.30 -19.73 7.19
N PHE A 354 6.78 -20.70 7.93
CA PHE A 354 6.15 -20.50 9.24
C PHE A 354 7.00 -21.03 10.39
N ASP A 355 7.21 -20.19 11.41
CA ASP A 355 8.15 -20.45 12.51
C ASP A 355 9.53 -20.92 11.98
N GLU A 356 10.03 -20.23 10.95
CA GLU A 356 11.30 -20.53 10.25
C GLU A 356 11.36 -21.93 9.60
N GLY A 357 10.19 -22.50 9.25
CA GLY A 357 10.09 -23.84 8.66
C GLY A 357 10.07 -24.96 9.71
N ARG A 358 10.13 -24.65 11.01
CA ARG A 358 10.19 -25.62 12.13
C ARG A 358 9.02 -26.61 12.19
N PHE A 359 7.89 -26.28 11.58
CA PHE A 359 6.71 -27.15 11.51
C PHE A 359 6.46 -27.75 10.11
N ASP A 360 7.27 -27.35 9.12
CA ASP A 360 7.31 -28.00 7.81
C ASP A 360 7.85 -29.42 7.96
N ASN A 361 7.19 -30.40 7.32
CA ASN A 361 7.61 -31.80 7.36
C ASN A 361 7.87 -32.33 8.79
N MET A 362 7.13 -31.84 9.79
CA MET A 362 7.30 -32.23 11.20
C MET A 362 5.98 -32.47 11.97
N ILE A 363 4.82 -32.48 11.32
CA ILE A 363 3.54 -32.72 12.02
C ILE A 363 3.24 -34.21 12.19
N SER A 364 3.03 -34.60 13.44
CA SER A 364 2.70 -35.97 13.86
C SER A 364 1.30 -36.12 14.47
N SER A 365 0.70 -35.05 15.02
CA SER A 365 -0.70 -35.09 15.50
C SER A 365 -1.41 -33.74 15.52
N ILE A 366 -2.74 -33.78 15.62
CA ILE A 366 -3.64 -32.63 15.59
C ILE A 366 -4.68 -32.78 16.71
N ARG A 367 -5.01 -31.69 17.43
CA ARG A 367 -6.19 -31.58 18.30
C ARG A 367 -6.99 -30.35 17.91
N CYS A 368 -8.26 -30.52 17.55
CA CYS A 368 -9.13 -29.39 17.24
C CYS A 368 -10.05 -29.05 18.43
N GLU A 369 -9.99 -27.79 18.82
CA GLU A 369 -10.75 -27.18 19.90
C GLU A 369 -11.96 -26.45 19.29
N ASN A 370 -13.11 -27.15 19.32
CA ASN A 370 -14.40 -26.56 18.97
C ASN A 370 -14.92 -25.58 20.04
N THR A 371 -14.18 -25.38 21.14
CA THR A 371 -14.40 -24.38 22.21
C THR A 371 -13.05 -23.95 22.83
N SER A 372 -12.88 -22.66 23.13
CA SER A 372 -11.58 -22.01 23.49
C SER A 372 -11.19 -22.15 24.97
N PRO A 373 -9.88 -22.37 25.27
CA PRO A 373 -9.27 -22.13 26.59
C PRO A 373 -8.00 -21.23 26.52
N GLU A 374 -7.21 -21.17 27.61
CA GLU A 374 -6.30 -20.06 27.96
C GLU A 374 -4.77 -20.32 27.81
N THR A 375 -3.98 -19.25 27.99
CA THR A 375 -2.51 -19.12 27.83
C THR A 375 -1.63 -19.78 28.92
N GLN A 376 -0.33 -19.97 28.62
CA GLN A 376 0.87 -19.60 29.45
C GLN A 376 2.20 -20.18 28.87
N ILE A 377 3.13 -19.36 28.32
CA ILE A 377 4.53 -19.73 27.95
C ILE A 377 5.47 -18.50 28.08
N GLU A 378 6.73 -18.71 28.50
CA GLU A 378 7.84 -17.72 28.55
C GLU A 378 8.93 -17.93 27.44
N ARG A 379 9.81 -16.95 27.22
CA ARG A 379 10.97 -16.96 26.27
C ARG A 379 12.27 -17.53 26.95
N PRO A 380 13.51 -17.57 26.37
CA PRO A 380 14.07 -17.24 25.03
C PRO A 380 15.04 -18.38 24.51
N PRO A 381 16.24 -18.21 23.86
CA PRO A 381 16.83 -17.23 22.89
C PRO A 381 17.43 -17.88 21.58
N VAL A 382 18.27 -17.14 20.82
CA VAL A 382 18.83 -17.36 19.45
C VAL A 382 20.27 -17.95 19.41
N ILE A 383 20.75 -18.49 18.25
CA ILE A 383 22.18 -18.65 17.82
C ILE A 383 22.31 -18.75 16.26
N GLU A 384 23.46 -18.35 15.68
CA GLU A 384 23.79 -18.27 14.22
C GLU A 384 24.76 -19.39 13.72
N ILE A 385 25.09 -19.42 12.40
CA ILE A 385 26.45 -19.56 11.79
C ILE A 385 26.40 -19.69 10.23
N THR A 386 27.50 -19.34 9.53
CA THR A 386 27.67 -19.16 8.06
C THR A 386 28.39 -20.37 7.38
N GLU A 387 28.95 -20.41 6.14
CA GLU A 387 29.45 -19.44 5.12
C GLU A 387 29.42 -20.11 3.67
N PRO A 388 30.11 -19.67 2.56
CA PRO A 388 29.55 -19.78 1.19
C PRO A 388 30.56 -20.38 0.15
N ASP A 389 30.56 -20.22 -1.19
CA ASP A 389 29.59 -19.87 -2.27
C ASP A 389 29.98 -20.67 -3.55
N VAL A 390 29.18 -20.60 -4.61
CA VAL A 390 29.65 -20.63 -6.02
C VAL A 390 28.97 -19.48 -6.76
N CYS A 391 29.76 -18.67 -7.50
CA CYS A 391 29.35 -17.39 -8.09
C CYS A 391 28.33 -17.49 -9.24
N ILE A 392 27.11 -17.92 -8.93
CA ILE A 392 25.91 -17.74 -9.75
C ILE A 392 25.39 -16.33 -9.49
N ALA A 393 25.00 -15.60 -10.54
CA ALA A 393 24.25 -14.36 -10.37
C ALA A 393 22.90 -14.70 -9.71
N LYS A 394 22.74 -14.29 -8.45
CA LYS A 394 21.53 -14.50 -7.63
C LYS A 394 20.89 -13.14 -7.33
N PRO A 395 19.57 -13.09 -7.05
CA PRO A 395 18.98 -12.01 -6.28
C PRO A 395 19.78 -11.72 -5.02
N ARG A 396 19.84 -10.46 -4.60
CA ARG A 396 20.66 -10.04 -3.47
C ARG A 396 20.02 -8.88 -2.69
N PRO A 397 20.49 -8.60 -1.46
CA PRO A 397 20.12 -7.38 -0.77
C PRO A 397 20.53 -6.12 -1.54
N LEU A 398 19.55 -5.27 -1.85
CA LEU A 398 19.77 -3.93 -2.41
C LEU A 398 19.05 -2.90 -1.53
N ALA A 399 19.69 -1.75 -1.35
CA ALA A 399 19.09 -0.62 -0.66
C ALA A 399 18.78 0.53 -1.62
N GLU A 400 17.60 1.13 -1.43
CA GLU A 400 17.09 2.25 -2.22
C GLU A 400 16.74 3.40 -1.27
N ILE A 401 17.33 4.57 -1.49
CA ILE A 401 16.91 5.80 -0.82
C ILE A 401 15.64 6.27 -1.52
N LEU A 402 14.50 6.20 -0.82
CA LEU A 402 13.21 6.55 -1.40
C LEU A 402 13.12 8.07 -1.54
N TRP A 403 13.31 8.80 -0.44
CA TRP A 403 13.34 10.27 -0.37
C TRP A 403 14.25 10.76 0.77
N VAL A 404 14.67 12.03 0.67
CA VAL A 404 15.22 12.81 1.79
C VAL A 404 14.36 14.05 1.93
N MET A 405 13.96 14.37 3.16
CA MET A 405 13.08 15.49 3.49
C MET A 405 13.79 16.41 4.48
N ILE A 406 13.82 17.71 4.21
CA ILE A 406 14.34 18.70 5.16
C ILE A 406 13.23 18.96 6.17
N ASN A 407 13.39 18.60 7.45
CA ASN A 407 12.31 18.81 8.45
C ASN A 407 12.36 20.23 9.04
N ASN A 408 13.57 20.75 9.25
CA ASN A 408 13.83 22.14 9.65
C ASN A 408 15.09 22.62 8.94
N ILE A 409 15.05 23.85 8.44
CA ILE A 409 16.19 24.63 7.95
C ILE A 409 16.28 25.84 8.88
N ASP A 410 17.05 25.68 9.97
CA ASP A 410 17.40 26.65 11.05
C ASP A 410 16.30 27.49 11.75
N GLY A 411 15.07 27.51 11.24
CA GLY A 411 13.99 28.42 11.64
C GLY A 411 13.45 29.26 10.46
N GLU A 412 14.06 29.18 9.27
CA GLU A 412 13.59 29.83 8.05
C GLU A 412 12.54 29.01 7.27
N SER A 413 11.75 29.73 6.46
CA SER A 413 10.69 29.17 5.62
C SER A 413 10.31 30.16 4.50
N PRO A 414 10.90 30.05 3.30
CA PRO A 414 11.96 29.10 2.90
C PRO A 414 13.36 29.52 3.38
N GLY A 415 14.29 28.56 3.44
CA GLY A 415 15.75 28.80 3.56
C GLY A 415 16.50 28.42 2.27
N ASP A 416 17.78 28.77 2.16
CA ASP A 416 18.67 28.55 1.00
C ASP A 416 19.59 27.32 1.17
N LEU A 417 19.03 26.13 1.03
CA LEU A 417 19.75 24.87 1.22
C LEU A 417 20.91 24.66 0.22
N PHE A 418 22.08 24.29 0.74
CA PHE A 418 23.18 23.72 -0.02
C PHE A 418 23.83 22.54 0.71
N GLY A 419 24.89 21.99 0.09
CA GLY A 419 25.69 20.93 0.67
C GLY A 419 25.55 19.63 -0.10
N ARG A 420 25.75 18.50 0.60
CA ARG A 420 26.01 17.22 -0.05
C ARG A 420 25.46 16.04 0.71
N ILE A 421 25.04 15.02 -0.04
CA ILE A 421 24.77 13.67 0.45
C ILE A 421 25.57 12.71 -0.41
N ASP A 422 26.44 11.92 0.21
CA ASP A 422 27.11 10.78 -0.43
C ASP A 422 26.54 9.47 0.11
N ALA A 423 26.62 8.40 -0.68
CA ALA A 423 26.39 7.05 -0.18
C ALA A 423 27.44 6.08 -0.74
N ALA A 424 27.92 5.16 0.08
CA ALA A 424 29.01 4.25 -0.24
C ALA A 424 28.75 2.83 0.28
N ASP A 425 29.15 1.84 -0.51
CA ASP A 425 29.04 0.40 -0.24
C ASP A 425 30.28 -0.33 -0.83
N ASP A 426 30.24 -1.66 -0.93
CA ASP A 426 31.29 -2.52 -1.49
C ASP A 426 31.60 -2.26 -2.98
N LEU A 427 30.65 -1.70 -3.73
CA LEU A 427 30.85 -1.28 -5.12
C LEU A 427 31.55 0.10 -5.19
N GLY A 428 31.29 0.96 -4.22
CA GLY A 428 31.99 2.23 -3.97
C GLY A 428 31.07 3.44 -3.83
N SER A 429 31.63 4.64 -3.62
CA SER A 429 30.85 5.86 -3.40
C SER A 429 30.07 6.33 -4.64
N GLN A 430 28.86 6.84 -4.42
CA GLN A 430 28.08 7.64 -5.36
C GLN A 430 27.52 8.90 -4.66
N VAL A 431 27.33 9.96 -5.44
CA VAL A 431 26.79 11.24 -4.95
C VAL A 431 25.27 11.20 -5.09
N ILE A 432 24.56 11.42 -3.99
CA ILE A 432 23.09 11.35 -3.90
C ILE A 432 22.45 12.73 -4.05
N TYR A 433 23.09 13.77 -3.51
CA TYR A 433 22.71 15.17 -3.66
C TYR A 433 24.00 16.02 -3.56
N ASN A 434 24.11 17.09 -4.33
CA ASN A 434 25.28 17.98 -4.32
C ASN A 434 24.91 19.34 -4.91
N VAL A 435 24.69 20.32 -4.05
CA VAL A 435 24.48 21.73 -4.40
C VAL A 435 25.63 22.54 -3.82
N ALA A 436 26.30 23.33 -4.66
CA ALA A 436 27.36 24.21 -4.18
C ALA A 436 26.74 25.42 -3.46
N LYS A 437 27.47 25.98 -2.47
CA LYS A 437 27.01 27.14 -1.68
C LYS A 437 26.41 28.25 -2.54
N ASP A 438 27.07 28.61 -3.64
CA ASP A 438 26.65 29.76 -4.42
C ASP A 438 25.42 29.48 -5.32
N ASP A 439 25.12 28.20 -5.56
CA ASP A 439 23.96 27.67 -6.28
C ASP A 439 22.83 27.20 -5.34
N SER A 440 22.79 27.70 -4.10
CA SER A 440 21.83 27.34 -3.05
C SER A 440 20.37 27.31 -3.53
N VAL A 441 19.64 26.29 -3.13
CA VAL A 441 18.25 26.05 -3.56
C VAL A 441 17.30 26.43 -2.43
N SER A 442 16.40 27.37 -2.72
CA SER A 442 15.29 27.73 -1.85
C SER A 442 14.40 26.52 -1.58
N VAL A 443 14.23 26.14 -0.31
CA VAL A 443 13.38 25.03 0.15
C VAL A 443 12.53 25.45 1.34
N GLU A 444 11.29 24.99 1.39
CA GLU A 444 10.44 25.11 2.58
C GLU A 444 10.68 23.94 3.55
N PRO A 445 10.45 24.12 4.86
CA PRO A 445 10.33 23.00 5.78
C PRO A 445 9.37 21.95 5.22
N ARG A 446 9.79 20.68 5.32
CA ARG A 446 9.13 19.48 4.79
C ARG A 446 9.32 19.20 3.29
N ASP A 447 10.09 20.00 2.55
CA ASP A 447 10.40 19.70 1.14
C ASP A 447 11.22 18.42 0.97
N MET A 448 10.95 17.71 -0.14
CA MET A 448 11.73 16.56 -0.60
C MET A 448 12.73 17.00 -1.67
N ILE A 449 14.02 16.96 -1.33
CA ILE A 449 15.10 17.38 -2.24
C ILE A 449 15.27 16.41 -3.42
N GLU A 450 15.62 16.95 -4.60
CA GLU A 450 15.83 16.13 -5.80
C GLU A 450 17.09 15.25 -5.64
N LEU A 451 16.87 13.95 -5.44
CA LEU A 451 17.95 12.96 -5.34
C LEU A 451 18.43 12.52 -6.72
N ARG A 452 19.72 12.23 -6.83
CA ARG A 452 20.36 11.72 -8.05
C ARG A 452 21.04 10.39 -7.72
N THR A 453 20.53 9.29 -8.28
CA THR A 453 21.01 7.93 -7.99
C THR A 453 21.57 7.28 -9.25
N SER A 454 22.87 6.95 -9.25
CA SER A 454 23.53 6.29 -10.39
C SER A 454 23.24 4.78 -10.45
N ARG A 455 22.90 4.20 -9.31
CA ARG A 455 22.53 2.80 -9.08
C ARG A 455 21.88 2.66 -7.70
N PRO A 456 21.20 1.54 -7.40
CA PRO A 456 20.88 1.19 -6.02
C PRO A 456 22.16 0.92 -5.23
N LEU A 457 22.08 1.03 -3.91
CA LEU A 457 23.15 0.58 -3.03
C LEU A 457 23.12 -0.95 -2.93
N ALA A 458 24.29 -1.57 -2.87
CA ALA A 458 24.40 -2.97 -2.49
C ALA A 458 24.34 -3.08 -0.96
N ALA A 459 23.59 -4.05 -0.46
CA ALA A 459 23.43 -4.30 0.98
C ALA A 459 23.90 -5.72 1.38
N ASN A 460 24.67 -6.37 0.50
CA ASN A 460 25.38 -7.63 0.76
C ASN A 460 26.44 -7.45 1.84
N GLY A 461 27.10 -6.28 1.83
CA GLY A 461 28.00 -5.81 2.87
C GLY A 461 27.48 -4.50 3.45
N ASP A 462 28.28 -3.90 4.34
CA ASP A 462 27.97 -2.61 4.95
C ASP A 462 27.82 -1.49 3.91
N PHE A 463 26.86 -0.61 4.13
CA PHE A 463 26.76 0.66 3.41
C PHE A 463 26.59 1.84 4.38
N VAL A 464 26.97 3.03 3.91
CA VAL A 464 26.84 4.29 4.64
C VAL A 464 26.15 5.31 3.74
N ILE A 465 25.21 6.07 4.31
CA ILE A 465 24.65 7.31 3.74
C ILE A 465 25.13 8.45 4.63
N ASP A 466 25.78 9.44 4.05
CA ASP A 466 26.52 10.50 4.73
C ASP A 466 25.94 11.86 4.33
N LEU A 467 25.44 12.64 5.29
CA LEU A 467 24.79 13.92 5.07
C LEU A 467 25.68 15.04 5.61
N ASP A 468 25.86 16.09 4.80
CA ASP A 468 26.51 17.34 5.17
C ASP A 468 25.77 18.51 4.48
N LEU A 469 24.64 18.90 5.07
CA LEU A 469 23.68 19.90 4.57
C LEU A 469 23.69 21.16 5.43
N TRP A 470 23.56 22.31 4.77
CA TRP A 470 23.72 23.66 5.34
C TRP A 470 22.70 24.62 4.74
N ASP A 471 22.33 25.64 5.49
CA ASP A 471 21.66 26.83 4.97
C ASP A 471 22.68 27.88 4.55
N ARG A 472 22.34 28.74 3.58
CA ARG A 472 23.16 29.86 3.14
C ARG A 472 22.54 31.21 3.50
N ASP A 473 22.88 31.68 4.70
CA ASP A 473 22.80 33.09 5.08
C ASP A 473 23.29 34.03 3.97
N ARG A 474 22.54 35.11 3.75
CA ARG A 474 22.88 36.16 2.78
C ARG A 474 23.52 37.40 3.42
N ASP A 475 23.63 37.48 4.75
CA ASP A 475 24.32 38.58 5.45
C ASP A 475 25.77 38.27 5.86
N ALA A 476 26.21 38.65 7.05
CA ALA A 476 27.55 38.44 7.60
C ALA A 476 27.61 37.34 8.68
N SER A 477 26.49 36.68 8.98
CA SER A 477 26.42 35.45 9.78
C SER A 477 27.21 34.28 9.15
N PRO A 478 27.64 33.29 9.96
CA PRO A 478 28.11 32.01 9.45
C PRO A 478 26.93 31.15 9.00
N HIS A 479 27.11 30.39 7.92
CA HIS A 479 26.15 29.39 7.43
C HIS A 479 25.76 28.37 8.48
N ASP A 480 24.46 28.21 8.70
CA ASP A 480 23.93 27.33 9.73
C ASP A 480 23.79 25.86 9.26
N GLN A 481 24.03 24.95 10.21
CA GLN A 481 24.14 23.52 9.93
C GLN A 481 22.77 22.84 9.97
N VAL A 482 22.27 22.43 8.80
CA VAL A 482 20.96 21.81 8.62
C VAL A 482 20.97 20.32 8.93
N SER A 483 22.00 19.58 8.53
CA SER A 483 22.09 18.14 8.83
C SER A 483 23.51 17.64 8.69
N LYS A 484 24.07 17.02 9.74
CA LYS A 484 25.42 16.43 9.67
C LYS A 484 25.50 15.08 10.37
N GLY A 485 25.62 14.00 9.60
CA GLY A 485 25.71 12.67 10.19
C GLY A 485 25.63 11.50 9.22
N LYS A 486 25.88 10.30 9.75
CA LYS A 486 25.99 9.06 8.98
C LYS A 486 24.92 8.06 9.40
N ILE A 487 24.13 7.60 8.44
CA ILE A 487 23.37 6.36 8.56
C ILE A 487 24.31 5.24 8.16
N SER A 488 24.56 4.28 9.06
CA SER A 488 25.34 3.08 8.76
C SER A 488 24.42 1.87 8.78
N TRP A 489 24.42 1.09 7.70
CA TRP A 489 23.87 -0.26 7.65
C TRP A 489 25.00 -1.27 7.88
N LYS A 490 24.73 -2.30 8.67
CA LYS A 490 25.68 -3.37 8.99
C LYS A 490 25.09 -4.69 8.52
N ALA A 491 25.61 -5.29 7.45
CA ALA A 491 24.93 -6.40 6.78
C ALA A 491 24.78 -7.67 7.67
N HIS A 492 25.61 -7.79 8.70
CA HIS A 492 25.60 -8.89 9.67
C HIS A 492 25.02 -8.47 11.04
N ASP A 493 24.26 -7.38 11.13
CA ASP A 493 23.53 -7.03 12.36
C ASP A 493 22.20 -7.81 12.43
N PRO A 494 21.98 -8.66 13.44
CA PRO A 494 20.76 -9.46 13.56
C PRO A 494 19.52 -8.62 13.96
N THR A 495 19.65 -7.31 14.14
CA THR A 495 18.54 -6.37 14.39
C THR A 495 18.06 -5.63 13.13
N ASN A 496 18.59 -5.99 11.95
CA ASN A 496 18.21 -5.39 10.66
C ASN A 496 16.77 -5.69 10.22
N ASP A 497 15.96 -4.65 10.07
CA ASP A 497 14.64 -4.70 9.41
C ASP A 497 14.79 -4.72 7.88
N TYR A 498 14.60 -5.88 7.24
CA TYR A 498 14.53 -6.01 5.77
C TYR A 498 13.08 -5.87 5.25
N ASP A 499 12.94 -5.51 3.96
CA ASP A 499 11.66 -5.35 3.25
C ASP A 499 10.66 -4.38 3.92
N VAL A 500 11.23 -3.42 4.65
CA VAL A 500 10.56 -2.40 5.45
C VAL A 500 11.25 -1.05 5.19
N PRO A 501 10.52 0.01 4.79
CA PRO A 501 11.07 1.36 4.78
C PRO A 501 11.43 1.83 6.19
N ILE A 502 12.69 2.28 6.34
CA ILE A 502 13.33 2.76 7.55
C ILE A 502 13.50 4.27 7.43
N GLN A 503 12.99 5.00 8.42
CA GLN A 503 13.23 6.44 8.55
C GLN A 503 14.33 6.70 9.59
N LYS A 504 15.28 7.56 9.25
CA LYS A 504 16.32 8.07 10.16
C LYS A 504 16.38 9.59 10.04
N GLU A 505 16.13 10.27 11.17
CA GLU A 505 16.40 11.69 11.32
C GLU A 505 17.89 11.89 11.62
N ILE A 506 18.50 12.86 10.94
CA ILE A 506 19.89 13.31 11.11
C ILE A 506 19.85 14.82 11.39
N SER A 507 20.09 15.19 12.64
CA SER A 507 20.13 16.60 13.04
C SER A 507 21.39 17.29 12.55
N GLY A 508 21.29 18.61 12.33
CA GLY A 508 22.42 19.52 12.41
C GLY A 508 22.45 20.17 13.80
N GLU A 509 23.14 21.31 13.90
CA GLU A 509 23.09 22.17 15.09
C GLU A 509 21.84 23.08 15.08
N TYR A 510 21.30 23.38 13.88
CA TYR A 510 20.20 24.33 13.67
C TYR A 510 19.00 23.69 12.92
N GLY A 511 19.27 22.87 11.90
CA GLY A 511 18.23 22.11 11.18
C GLY A 511 18.15 20.62 11.54
N LYS A 512 17.33 19.88 10.78
CA LYS A 512 17.41 18.40 10.69
C LYS A 512 16.80 17.87 9.41
N ALA A 513 17.42 16.84 8.81
CA ALA A 513 16.89 16.12 7.64
C ALA A 513 16.46 14.69 8.00
N THR A 514 15.44 14.16 7.32
CA THR A 514 14.97 12.77 7.46
C THR A 514 15.22 12.02 6.17
N VAL A 515 15.96 10.92 6.25
CA VAL A 515 16.15 9.97 5.14
C VAL A 515 15.16 8.82 5.32
N ASP A 516 14.41 8.51 4.26
CA ASP A 516 13.61 7.29 4.15
C ASP A 516 14.27 6.39 3.10
N TYR A 517 14.71 5.21 3.55
CA TYR A 517 15.35 4.21 2.71
C TYR A 517 14.82 2.83 3.07
N ILE A 518 14.91 1.90 2.12
CA ILE A 518 14.58 0.49 2.35
C ILE A 518 15.79 -0.38 2.02
N VAL A 519 15.99 -1.44 2.79
CA VAL A 519 16.84 -2.57 2.39
C VAL A 519 15.95 -3.74 2.00
N MET A 520 15.90 -4.03 0.71
CA MET A 520 15.13 -5.16 0.17
C MET A 520 15.95 -6.44 0.38
N SER A 521 15.36 -7.52 0.86
CA SER A 521 16.12 -8.77 1.12
C SER A 521 16.60 -9.46 -0.15
N SER A 522 15.76 -9.41 -1.21
CA SER A 522 15.96 -10.10 -2.47
C SER A 522 15.48 -9.23 -3.62
N ALA A 523 16.41 -8.52 -4.26
CA ALA A 523 16.12 -7.54 -5.29
C ALA A 523 17.10 -7.61 -6.48
N THR A 524 16.72 -6.92 -7.55
CA THR A 524 17.49 -6.69 -8.78
C THR A 524 17.51 -5.20 -9.10
N LYS A 525 18.45 -4.75 -9.94
CA LYS A 525 18.45 -3.38 -10.47
C LYS A 525 17.61 -3.33 -11.74
N ALA A 526 16.65 -2.40 -11.77
CA ALA A 526 15.99 -1.96 -12.98
C ALA A 526 16.66 -0.69 -13.53
N VAL A 527 16.78 -0.60 -14.85
CA VAL A 527 17.07 0.62 -15.60
C VAL A 527 15.93 0.82 -16.59
N VAL A 528 15.17 1.90 -16.43
CA VAL A 528 14.04 2.27 -17.29
C VAL A 528 14.49 3.25 -18.37
N GLN A 529 13.97 3.08 -19.59
CA GLN A 529 14.06 4.05 -20.68
C GLN A 529 12.70 4.14 -21.37
N ILE A 530 12.33 5.34 -21.81
CA ILE A 530 11.21 5.57 -22.73
C ILE A 530 11.82 6.09 -24.04
N ILE A 531 11.51 5.45 -25.16
CA ILE A 531 12.01 5.81 -26.50
C ILE A 531 10.83 6.28 -27.34
N MET A 532 10.95 7.45 -27.96
CA MET A 532 9.94 7.97 -28.88
C MET A 532 9.89 7.11 -30.15
N LEU A 533 8.70 6.65 -30.57
CA LEU A 533 8.51 5.97 -31.86
C LEU A 533 7.74 6.84 -32.85
N ASP A 534 6.68 7.51 -32.39
CA ASP A 534 5.94 8.60 -33.06
C ASP A 534 5.38 9.52 -31.97
N GLY A 535 5.46 10.84 -32.14
CA GLY A 535 4.74 11.81 -31.30
C GLY A 535 3.27 11.87 -31.73
N ASP A 536 3.07 12.38 -32.93
CA ASP A 536 1.79 12.61 -33.60
C ASP A 536 1.95 12.46 -35.15
N GLY A 537 3.13 12.86 -35.65
CA GLY A 537 3.48 13.04 -37.06
C GLY A 537 4.60 14.08 -37.24
N GLU A 538 4.71 15.06 -36.35
CA GLU A 538 5.73 16.12 -36.28
C GLU A 538 7.11 15.61 -35.82
N LYS A 539 8.15 16.41 -36.13
CA LYS A 539 9.58 16.08 -35.92
C LYS A 539 10.40 17.37 -35.70
N PRO A 540 10.71 17.77 -34.45
CA PRO A 540 10.43 17.07 -33.18
C PRO A 540 8.95 17.11 -32.78
N ALA A 541 8.62 16.33 -31.75
CA ALA A 541 7.42 16.41 -30.92
C ALA A 541 7.72 17.25 -29.66
N ASP A 542 6.83 18.13 -29.22
CA ASP A 542 6.99 18.98 -28.02
C ASP A 542 6.39 18.29 -26.78
N VAL A 543 7.09 17.25 -26.32
CA VAL A 543 6.60 16.30 -25.32
C VAL A 543 6.43 16.92 -23.94
N PHE A 544 5.22 16.81 -23.39
CA PHE A 544 4.93 17.01 -21.97
C PHE A 544 4.16 15.81 -21.38
N GLY A 545 3.73 15.93 -20.13
CA GLY A 545 3.00 14.89 -19.39
C GLY A 545 3.86 14.19 -18.35
N ARG A 546 3.58 12.91 -18.08
CA ARG A 546 4.09 12.17 -16.93
C ARG A 546 4.53 10.76 -17.29
N VAL A 547 5.69 10.34 -16.77
CA VAL A 547 6.09 8.93 -16.68
C VAL A 547 6.30 8.62 -15.21
N ARG A 548 5.58 7.63 -14.67
CA ARG A 548 5.64 7.21 -13.27
C ARG A 548 6.02 5.74 -13.17
N VAL A 549 6.89 5.42 -12.23
CA VAL A 549 7.13 4.04 -11.80
C VAL A 549 6.43 3.76 -10.48
N SER A 550 5.87 2.56 -10.35
CA SER A 550 5.38 2.05 -9.09
C SER A 550 5.74 0.58 -8.87
N SER A 551 5.95 0.25 -7.60
CA SER A 551 6.23 -1.08 -7.04
C SER A 551 5.73 -1.07 -5.59
N ARG A 552 5.90 -2.18 -4.87
CA ARG A 552 5.56 -2.30 -3.43
C ARG A 552 6.20 -1.21 -2.56
N PHE A 553 7.40 -0.75 -2.93
CA PHE A 553 8.17 0.22 -2.13
C PHE A 553 8.52 1.49 -2.88
N VAL A 554 9.08 1.38 -4.09
CA VAL A 554 9.43 2.53 -4.93
C VAL A 554 8.17 3.04 -5.63
N GLN A 555 7.86 4.32 -5.42
CA GLN A 555 6.94 5.08 -6.27
C GLN A 555 7.57 6.45 -6.49
N ARG A 556 7.77 6.84 -7.74
CA ARG A 556 8.29 8.15 -8.14
C ARG A 556 7.91 8.45 -9.58
N ASP A 557 7.82 9.73 -9.91
CA ASP A 557 7.78 10.17 -11.30
C ASP A 557 9.21 10.17 -11.84
N LEU A 558 9.41 9.65 -13.04
CA LEU A 558 10.66 9.71 -13.81
C LEU A 558 10.63 10.85 -14.84
N PHE A 559 9.43 11.28 -15.23
CA PHE A 559 9.19 12.45 -16.06
C PHE A 559 7.92 13.13 -15.54
N ASN A 560 7.92 14.45 -15.42
CA ASN A 560 6.75 15.24 -15.06
C ASN A 560 6.95 16.65 -15.64
N LYS A 561 6.19 16.99 -16.67
CA LYS A 561 6.22 18.27 -17.37
C LYS A 561 4.80 18.76 -17.64
N GLU A 562 4.55 20.01 -17.32
CA GLU A 562 3.33 20.72 -17.72
C GLU A 562 3.46 21.21 -19.17
N GLY A 563 2.33 21.46 -19.85
CA GLY A 563 2.31 21.81 -21.28
C GLY A 563 3.27 22.93 -21.68
N GLY A 564 3.20 24.08 -20.98
CA GLY A 564 4.09 25.22 -21.22
C GLY A 564 5.57 24.99 -20.80
N ASN A 565 5.96 23.76 -20.48
CA ASN A 565 7.30 23.32 -20.12
C ASN A 565 7.68 22.01 -20.86
N SER A 566 7.11 21.80 -22.05
CA SER A 566 7.42 20.72 -22.99
C SER A 566 8.92 20.63 -23.36
N ILE A 567 9.31 19.55 -24.04
CA ILE A 567 10.66 19.37 -24.59
C ILE A 567 10.61 18.75 -25.99
N GLU A 568 11.41 19.31 -26.91
CA GLU A 568 11.65 18.71 -28.24
C GLU A 568 12.20 17.27 -28.11
N VAL A 569 11.47 16.27 -28.62
CA VAL A 569 11.91 14.89 -28.75
C VAL A 569 11.71 14.40 -30.18
N TYR A 570 12.77 13.86 -30.79
CA TYR A 570 12.70 13.24 -32.11
C TYR A 570 12.36 11.75 -32.02
N PRO A 571 11.72 11.15 -33.04
CA PRO A 571 11.63 9.69 -33.16
C PRO A 571 12.99 8.98 -33.03
N ASP A 572 12.99 7.78 -32.48
CA ASP A 572 14.14 6.98 -32.03
C ASP A 572 14.98 7.61 -30.88
N ALA A 573 14.65 8.80 -30.37
CA ALA A 573 15.33 9.40 -29.23
C ALA A 573 14.78 8.89 -27.87
N VAL A 574 15.64 8.88 -26.85
CA VAL A 574 15.26 8.57 -25.47
C VAL A 574 14.74 9.83 -24.78
N ILE A 575 13.54 9.77 -24.20
CA ILE A 575 12.99 10.85 -23.38
C ILE A 575 13.86 11.00 -22.11
N PRO A 576 14.37 12.20 -21.76
CA PRO A 576 15.17 12.39 -20.56
C PRO A 576 14.40 12.09 -19.27
N LEU A 577 14.85 11.09 -18.51
CA LEU A 577 14.22 10.66 -17.26
C LEU A 577 15.08 11.00 -16.03
N SER A 578 14.46 11.51 -14.96
CA SER A 578 15.06 11.59 -13.63
C SER A 578 14.98 10.24 -12.91
N ARG A 579 16.02 9.90 -12.11
CA ARG A 579 16.09 8.70 -11.24
C ARG A 579 15.61 7.36 -11.84
N ALA A 580 15.77 7.14 -13.15
CA ALA A 580 15.29 5.95 -13.87
C ALA A 580 16.00 4.62 -13.53
N ILE A 581 16.90 4.64 -12.55
CA ILE A 581 17.64 3.47 -12.04
C ILE A 581 17.23 3.26 -10.58
N MET A 582 16.75 2.05 -10.26
CA MET A 582 16.18 1.72 -8.95
C MET A 582 16.30 0.23 -8.61
N ALA A 583 16.22 -0.13 -7.32
CA ALA A 583 16.01 -1.51 -6.89
C ALA A 583 14.54 -1.92 -7.03
N VAL A 584 14.29 -3.17 -7.40
CA VAL A 584 12.95 -3.79 -7.41
C VAL A 584 13.02 -5.16 -6.73
N PRO A 585 12.12 -5.51 -5.78
CA PRO A 585 12.12 -6.81 -5.13
C PRO A 585 11.73 -7.93 -6.11
N MET A 586 12.36 -9.10 -6.02
CA MET A 586 12.17 -10.18 -7.00
C MET A 586 10.76 -10.81 -7.03
N LEU A 587 9.97 -10.63 -5.96
CA LEU A 587 8.60 -11.15 -5.82
C LEU A 587 7.52 -10.08 -6.08
N ASP A 588 7.90 -8.98 -6.72
CA ASP A 588 7.07 -7.80 -6.99
C ASP A 588 6.85 -7.60 -8.49
N THR A 589 6.08 -6.58 -8.87
CA THR A 589 5.97 -6.10 -10.26
C THR A 589 6.48 -4.66 -10.35
N LEU A 590 7.34 -4.36 -11.32
CA LEU A 590 7.61 -2.98 -11.72
C LEU A 590 6.51 -2.55 -12.70
N LYS A 591 5.67 -1.59 -12.30
CA LYS A 591 4.71 -0.94 -13.18
C LYS A 591 5.28 0.38 -13.69
N ILE A 592 5.03 0.66 -14.96
CA ILE A 592 5.44 1.90 -15.61
C ILE A 592 4.20 2.52 -16.26
N HIS A 593 3.67 3.57 -15.65
CA HIS A 593 2.60 4.38 -16.20
C HIS A 593 3.18 5.48 -17.08
N VAL A 594 2.64 5.61 -18.28
CA VAL A 594 2.99 6.61 -19.28
C VAL A 594 1.72 7.39 -19.61
N ASP A 595 1.79 8.71 -19.54
CA ASP A 595 0.72 9.65 -19.90
C ASP A 595 1.39 10.87 -20.54
N LEU A 596 1.69 10.75 -21.83
CA LEU A 596 2.49 11.70 -22.61
C LEU A 596 1.67 12.30 -23.75
N TRP A 597 1.93 13.58 -23.99
CA TRP A 597 1.15 14.47 -24.85
C TRP A 597 2.08 15.40 -25.61
N ASP A 598 1.67 15.79 -26.81
CA ASP A 598 2.35 16.80 -27.61
C ASP A 598 1.74 18.18 -27.35
N HIS A 599 2.53 19.24 -27.44
CA HIS A 599 2.08 20.61 -27.12
C HIS A 599 1.95 21.46 -28.39
N ASP A 600 0.73 21.57 -28.89
CA ASP A 600 0.42 22.44 -30.02
C ASP A 600 0.65 23.93 -29.68
N GLY A 601 1.51 24.57 -30.48
CA GLY A 601 1.81 26.00 -30.36
C GLY A 601 0.73 26.93 -30.93
N ASP A 602 -0.38 26.41 -31.47
CA ASP A 602 -1.41 27.18 -32.18
C ASP A 602 -2.79 27.21 -31.49
N TRP A 603 -3.89 26.92 -32.20
CA TRP A 603 -5.28 26.91 -31.71
C TRP A 603 -5.92 25.51 -31.83
N SER A 604 -5.14 24.50 -32.22
CA SER A 604 -5.48 23.09 -32.14
C SER A 604 -5.42 22.58 -30.68
N SER A 605 -5.42 21.26 -30.47
CA SER A 605 -5.60 20.65 -29.17
C SER A 605 -4.61 19.51 -28.95
N ASN A 606 -3.62 19.77 -28.10
CA ASN A 606 -2.56 18.87 -27.65
C ASN A 606 -2.85 17.39 -27.88
N ASP A 607 -2.19 16.80 -28.89
CA ASP A 607 -2.44 15.42 -29.30
C ASP A 607 -1.82 14.38 -28.32
N GLN A 608 -2.50 13.25 -28.15
CA GLN A 608 -2.07 12.21 -27.20
C GLN A 608 -1.01 11.28 -27.81
N ILE A 609 0.21 11.37 -27.29
CA ILE A 609 1.35 10.53 -27.70
C ILE A 609 1.23 9.11 -27.13
N ALA A 610 1.00 8.96 -25.83
CA ALA A 610 0.94 7.64 -25.19
C ALA A 610 0.22 7.67 -23.84
N ASN A 611 -0.79 6.82 -23.65
CA ASN A 611 -1.44 6.63 -22.36
C ASN A 611 -1.57 5.13 -22.02
N GLY A 612 -1.07 4.70 -20.86
CA GLY A 612 -1.20 3.31 -20.41
C GLY A 612 -0.23 2.87 -19.29
N VAL A 613 -0.37 1.63 -18.84
CA VAL A 613 0.50 0.99 -17.83
C VAL A 613 1.11 -0.28 -18.40
N GLU A 614 2.43 -0.40 -18.37
CA GLU A 614 3.15 -1.64 -18.66
C GLU A 614 3.67 -2.31 -17.37
N GLU A 615 3.53 -3.64 -17.31
CA GLU A 615 3.96 -4.45 -16.16
C GLU A 615 5.16 -5.35 -16.51
N PHE A 616 6.26 -5.16 -15.79
CA PHE A 616 7.48 -5.94 -15.95
C PHE A 616 7.77 -6.77 -14.71
N ARG A 617 8.11 -8.05 -14.91
CA ARG A 617 8.50 -8.95 -13.82
C ARG A 617 10.01 -8.90 -13.61
N PRO A 618 10.50 -8.65 -12.38
CA PRO A 618 11.92 -8.62 -12.05
C PRO A 618 12.69 -9.85 -12.52
N GLN A 619 13.80 -9.61 -13.21
CA GLN A 619 14.74 -10.64 -13.65
C GLN A 619 16.14 -10.37 -13.07
N VAL A 620 16.97 -11.41 -13.00
CA VAL A 620 18.37 -11.27 -12.53
C VAL A 620 19.26 -10.61 -13.59
N SER A 621 18.93 -10.79 -14.87
CA SER A 621 19.65 -10.20 -16.02
C SER A 621 18.79 -10.28 -17.28
N GLY A 622 18.80 -9.24 -18.11
CA GLY A 622 18.15 -9.24 -19.42
C GLY A 622 17.62 -7.85 -19.79
N SER A 623 16.87 -7.77 -20.89
CA SER A 623 16.09 -6.56 -21.21
C SER A 623 14.76 -6.94 -21.82
N GLU A 624 13.74 -6.16 -21.49
CA GLU A 624 12.37 -6.30 -21.99
C GLU A 624 11.91 -4.98 -22.60
N LYS A 625 11.15 -5.08 -23.68
CA LYS A 625 10.56 -3.95 -24.41
C LYS A 625 9.05 -4.16 -24.51
N ARG A 626 8.29 -3.06 -24.47
CA ARG A 626 6.83 -2.96 -24.66
C ARG A 626 6.51 -1.67 -25.40
N VAL A 627 5.33 -1.55 -25.99
CA VAL A 627 4.93 -0.33 -26.73
C VAL A 627 3.61 0.18 -26.16
N VAL A 628 3.62 1.43 -25.67
CA VAL A 628 2.41 2.15 -25.26
C VAL A 628 2.07 3.11 -26.39
N ALA A 629 0.81 3.13 -26.82
CA ALA A 629 0.30 4.01 -27.87
C ALA A 629 -0.74 4.98 -27.31
N GLY A 630 -0.85 6.15 -27.92
CA GLY A 630 -1.96 7.08 -27.74
C GLY A 630 -2.95 6.94 -28.90
N GLU A 631 -3.77 7.97 -29.09
CA GLU A 631 -4.59 8.09 -30.30
C GLU A 631 -3.74 8.53 -31.52
N TYR A 632 -2.67 9.30 -31.28
CA TYR A 632 -1.83 9.91 -32.32
C TYR A 632 -0.40 9.32 -32.32
N GLY A 633 0.17 9.07 -31.14
CA GLY A 633 1.55 8.62 -30.99
C GLY A 633 1.78 7.20 -30.48
N LYS A 634 3.06 6.95 -30.14
CA LYS A 634 3.53 5.75 -29.43
C LYS A 634 4.97 5.89 -28.94
N VAL A 635 5.24 5.26 -27.80
CA VAL A 635 6.58 5.12 -27.22
C VAL A 635 6.92 3.67 -26.92
N GLU A 636 8.20 3.31 -26.98
CA GLU A 636 8.70 2.04 -26.46
C GLU A 636 9.15 2.21 -25.01
N VAL A 637 8.59 1.38 -24.12
CA VAL A 637 9.03 1.25 -22.72
C VAL A 637 10.05 0.11 -22.66
N SER A 638 11.28 0.44 -22.29
CA SER A 638 12.41 -0.50 -22.20
C SER A 638 12.87 -0.62 -20.75
N VAL A 639 12.96 -1.85 -20.24
CA VAL A 639 13.48 -2.16 -18.90
C VAL A 639 14.67 -3.11 -19.03
N THR A 640 15.83 -2.68 -18.56
CA THR A 640 17.03 -3.52 -18.47
C THR A 640 17.25 -3.97 -17.01
N TRP A 641 17.37 -5.28 -16.83
CA TRP A 641 17.54 -5.97 -15.56
C TRP A 641 19.01 -6.36 -15.34
N GLY A 642 19.50 -6.27 -14.10
CA GLY A 642 20.86 -6.73 -13.79
C GLY A 642 21.29 -6.63 -12.32
N VAL A 643 22.49 -7.13 -12.04
CA VAL A 643 23.22 -6.93 -10.78
C VAL A 643 24.59 -6.30 -11.06
N ASP A 644 24.96 -5.30 -10.28
CA ASP A 644 26.28 -4.66 -10.38
C ASP A 644 27.36 -5.58 -9.78
N LYS A 645 28.34 -5.98 -10.59
CA LYS A 645 29.36 -6.95 -10.20
C LYS A 645 30.27 -6.40 -9.08
N PRO A 646 30.55 -7.16 -8.02
CA PRO A 646 31.55 -6.80 -7.01
C PRO A 646 32.94 -6.61 -7.61
N LYS A 647 33.75 -5.73 -7.03
CA LYS A 647 35.17 -5.59 -7.36
C LYS A 647 35.94 -6.78 -6.77
N GLY A 648 36.32 -7.73 -7.63
CA GLY A 648 37.01 -8.97 -7.22
C GLY A 648 36.38 -10.25 -7.76
N CYS A 649 35.25 -10.16 -8.48
CA CYS A 649 34.71 -11.22 -9.34
C CYS A 649 35.23 -11.09 -10.77
#